data_AF-A0A7G9FQH2-F1
#
_entry.id   AF-A0A7G9FQH2-F1
#
_cell.length_a   1.000
_cell.length_b   1.000
_cell.length_c   1.000
_cell.angle_alpha   90.00
_cell.angle_beta   90.00
_cell.angle_gamma   90.00
#
_symmetry.space_group_name_H-M   'P 1'
#
loop_
_entity.id
_entity.type
_entity.pdbx_description
1 polymer ?
#
loop_
_entity_poly.entity_id
_entity_poly.type
_entity_poly.pdbx_seq_one_letter_code
_entity_poly.pdbx_strand_id
1 'polypeptide(L)'
;MNPSYEKSTFKIHLPSYLEFDDHVQISFKFEYKKGQTDKIIYSKAILSDRFGVEHSDEGHEHYFDVTKKMAQSMNISIHQDKKRIWMKNSRLQLMFLSETGEITNVVFAFGSDSKGKLLDVNYDTMRKEDEEVFIKAVSDRLSIVKQKSLDMDGDKLSEDAKNIDNDNIRVEDIPEMDTYLKALNAEKLYLMHEGGRKYKVTNGKLVSKAKGIFSYIFDLETELHISDDAPIDISTGLFRASGTVLMCEDFQIIVQLKSNIGERIGNALIRVEPWKLLEALQEKLRAGISLGKNKMASRIMKDGPKLATKESGKQIPKGHDAVIEKAMSEPICVVWGPPGTGKTHTMAELAINSINAGKTVLIVSHSNVSVDGVAKKIDELLRKNNQTAALKAGKILRYGYVRDEELNKNPYVNSFYYTVTKNPVLNEKLDKLQAEYDKLKHTKGLDNPRVIEIREDIGKIRSAIREQEQHYVSEASVVATTISKIVIDGIFDNKKYDVVMFDEVSMAYVLQVVCAVTFAREHFICVGDFMQLAPIAQSEKKDILCQDIFAYLGINRSGHVYYHPWLVMLNEQRRMHPQIAGFSNQYVYGGMLLNHPDTRTNRNEIVNAELFSKQAINLIDLSGCYCAASKNADNSRFNILSAMISFAIAVKTEKNVETVSIITPYAAQTRLVRAMELDYREHNDTQIRCATVHQFQGSESDVVIFDAVESYPSRKPGWLMGKDFNSIKRLINVAVTRAKGKLVTVANSKFWSNNYENTTHLFYRLISYLKDKGNTVRHEKDRTLEALVDELSLKGGPTFYLNANVYMDIFLKDIRSARGKIVISLPCGKLNPESESVICQLLAEKKQQGIQVLIKCNDYAALPDAWKKYTWGTNNAVFPLVMIDEKITWYGVPDASWKFKDGADEYNTVCPIVCRLDGKHTAELIRSLSDLEYRETDKGKKQLLPRPETPTDDPNGTGGLSEYVSKNIKCPDCKKPLRMTKGKSGKTILWCKECKKIHLLKPDDINHYMLIKHVKCPIHKCDMTAKVGKYGLYIKCDAGHNMKPEEI
;
A
#
# COMPACT_ATOMS: atom_id res chain seq x y z
N MET A 1 -23.15 -39.31 37.29
CA MET A 1 -21.79 -38.74 37.35
C MET A 1 -21.76 -37.57 36.38
N ASN A 2 -21.25 -36.40 36.77
CA ASN A 2 -20.94 -35.36 35.77
C ASN A 2 -19.87 -35.95 34.83
N PRO A 3 -19.99 -35.81 33.50
CA PRO A 3 -18.93 -36.22 32.59
C PRO A 3 -17.67 -35.44 32.97
N SER A 4 -16.63 -36.16 33.38
CA SER A 4 -15.37 -35.56 33.78
C SER A 4 -14.29 -36.02 32.80
N TYR A 5 -13.31 -35.15 32.58
CA TYR A 5 -12.10 -35.48 31.82
C TYR A 5 -11.20 -36.48 32.59
N GLU A 6 -11.70 -37.27 33.54
CA GLU A 6 -10.90 -38.02 34.52
C GLU A 6 -9.75 -38.82 33.90
N LYS A 7 -9.98 -39.47 32.75
CA LYS A 7 -8.97 -40.26 32.02
C LYS A 7 -8.18 -39.49 30.95
N SER A 8 -8.60 -38.28 30.56
CA SER A 8 -7.92 -37.50 29.52
C SER A 8 -6.69 -36.74 30.07
N THR A 9 -5.67 -36.57 29.24
CA THR A 9 -4.49 -35.73 29.54
C THR A 9 -4.73 -34.23 29.30
N PHE A 10 -5.91 -33.85 28.82
CA PHE A 10 -6.32 -32.48 28.56
C PHE A 10 -7.75 -32.19 29.04
N LYS A 11 -8.17 -30.94 28.89
CA LYS A 11 -9.57 -30.50 29.04
C LYS A 11 -9.91 -29.47 27.97
N ILE A 12 -11.18 -29.40 27.59
CA ILE A 12 -11.71 -28.39 26.67
C ILE A 12 -12.57 -27.41 27.46
N HIS A 13 -12.31 -26.12 27.28
CA HIS A 13 -13.19 -25.06 27.79
C HIS A 13 -14.44 -24.96 26.92
N LEU A 14 -15.56 -24.55 27.52
CA LEU A 14 -16.86 -24.52 26.86
C LEU A 14 -16.81 -23.82 25.49
N PRO A 15 -17.20 -24.50 24.40
CA PRO A 15 -17.19 -23.92 23.07
C PRO A 15 -18.28 -22.84 22.94
N SER A 16 -18.02 -21.84 22.10
CA SER A 16 -18.99 -20.85 21.63
C SER A 16 -19.08 -20.90 20.11
N TYR A 17 -20.19 -20.43 19.53
CA TYR A 17 -20.35 -20.42 18.08
C TYR A 17 -20.83 -19.08 17.53
N LEU A 18 -20.60 -18.87 16.23
CA LEU A 18 -21.20 -17.83 15.39
C LEU A 18 -21.89 -18.52 14.20
N GLU A 19 -23.18 -18.23 14.00
CA GLU A 19 -23.96 -18.72 12.86
C GLU A 19 -23.88 -17.73 11.70
N PHE A 20 -23.57 -18.23 10.50
CA PHE A 20 -23.66 -17.52 9.23
C PHE A 20 -24.68 -18.21 8.32
N ASP A 21 -24.98 -17.60 7.16
CA ASP A 21 -26.00 -18.13 6.25
C ASP A 21 -25.58 -19.45 5.57
N ASP A 22 -24.27 -19.67 5.40
CA ASP A 22 -23.66 -20.81 4.68
C ASP A 22 -22.72 -21.69 5.53
N HIS A 23 -22.42 -21.30 6.77
CA HIS A 23 -21.56 -22.06 7.68
C HIS A 23 -21.74 -21.69 9.15
N VAL A 24 -21.15 -22.49 10.05
CA VAL A 24 -21.04 -22.18 11.48
C VAL A 24 -19.58 -22.16 11.89
N GLN A 25 -19.17 -21.11 12.59
CA GLN A 25 -17.85 -21.06 13.24
C GLN A 25 -17.99 -21.48 14.71
N ILE A 26 -17.12 -22.37 15.16
CA ILE A 26 -17.05 -22.82 16.56
C ILE A 26 -15.67 -22.49 17.12
N SER A 27 -15.65 -21.86 18.28
CA SER A 27 -14.45 -21.48 19.01
C SER A 27 -14.38 -22.22 20.33
N PHE A 28 -13.24 -22.86 20.64
CA PHE A 28 -12.99 -23.49 21.93
C PHE A 28 -11.54 -23.26 22.40
N LYS A 29 -11.25 -23.60 23.65
CA LYS A 29 -9.88 -23.59 24.18
C LYS A 29 -9.49 -24.97 24.67
N PHE A 30 -8.32 -25.43 24.25
CA PHE A 30 -7.68 -26.66 24.67
C PHE A 30 -6.65 -26.36 25.76
N GLU A 31 -6.62 -27.15 26.83
CA GLU A 31 -5.61 -27.00 27.90
C GLU A 31 -5.13 -28.37 28.39
N TYR A 32 -3.81 -28.57 28.34
CA TYR A 32 -3.17 -29.74 28.93
C TYR A 32 -3.34 -29.77 30.46
N LYS A 33 -3.56 -30.96 31.03
CA LYS A 33 -3.46 -31.14 32.48
C LYS A 33 -2.00 -31.02 32.90
N LYS A 34 -1.77 -30.55 34.13
CA LYS A 34 -0.43 -30.28 34.65
C LYS A 34 0.44 -31.54 34.62
N GLY A 35 1.60 -31.46 33.97
CA GLY A 35 2.60 -32.54 33.93
C GLY A 35 2.44 -33.58 32.82
N GLN A 36 1.50 -33.38 31.87
CA GLN A 36 1.30 -34.29 30.73
C GLN A 36 2.22 -33.94 29.56
N THR A 37 2.73 -34.94 28.87
CA THR A 37 3.64 -34.80 27.71
C THR A 37 3.06 -35.33 26.41
N ASP A 38 1.87 -35.94 26.47
CA ASP A 38 1.26 -36.63 25.34
C ASP A 38 0.97 -35.67 24.17
N LYS A 39 1.40 -36.08 22.98
CA LYS A 39 1.04 -35.39 21.74
C LYS A 39 -0.42 -35.62 21.43
N ILE A 40 -1.19 -34.53 21.39
CA ILE A 40 -2.61 -34.56 21.07
C ILE A 40 -2.85 -33.80 19.77
N ILE A 41 -3.61 -34.44 18.87
CA ILE A 41 -4.04 -33.88 17.60
C ILE A 41 -5.55 -33.76 17.61
N TYR A 42 -6.08 -32.60 17.30
CA TYR A 42 -7.47 -32.47 16.87
C TYR A 42 -7.60 -33.09 15.47
N SER A 43 -8.53 -34.02 15.30
CA SER A 43 -8.79 -34.68 14.03
C SER A 43 -9.94 -34.02 13.27
N LYS A 44 -11.13 -33.95 13.90
CA LYS A 44 -12.33 -33.37 13.29
C LYS A 44 -13.41 -33.06 14.32
N ALA A 45 -14.43 -32.32 13.87
CA ALA A 45 -15.69 -32.10 14.54
C ALA A 45 -16.84 -32.72 13.75
N ILE A 46 -17.85 -33.18 14.48
CA ILE A 46 -19.13 -33.62 13.93
C ILE A 46 -20.21 -32.83 14.65
N LEU A 47 -20.96 -32.04 13.90
CA LEU A 47 -22.09 -31.26 14.37
C LEU A 47 -23.39 -31.91 13.87
N SER A 48 -24.18 -32.45 14.79
CA SER A 48 -25.55 -32.89 14.52
C SER A 48 -26.52 -31.72 14.79
N ASP A 49 -27.18 -31.22 13.76
CA ASP A 49 -28.14 -30.12 13.88
C ASP A 49 -29.45 -30.55 14.57
N ARG A 50 -30.38 -29.62 14.77
CA ARG A 50 -31.68 -29.90 15.41
C ARG A 50 -32.57 -30.91 14.66
N PHE A 51 -32.26 -31.21 13.40
CA PHE A 51 -32.97 -32.16 12.56
C PHE A 51 -32.25 -33.52 12.49
N GLY A 52 -31.10 -33.66 13.17
CA GLY A 52 -30.28 -34.87 13.15
C GLY A 52 -29.39 -34.99 11.91
N VAL A 53 -29.19 -33.91 11.14
CA VAL A 53 -28.25 -33.89 10.02
C VAL A 53 -26.84 -33.64 10.56
N GLU A 54 -25.90 -34.49 10.16
CA GLU A 54 -24.49 -34.36 10.57
C GLU A 54 -23.69 -33.54 9.57
N HIS A 55 -22.84 -32.66 10.10
CA HIS A 55 -21.92 -31.82 9.36
C HIS A 55 -20.51 -31.94 9.96
N SER A 56 -19.47 -31.97 9.14
CA SER A 56 -18.08 -32.08 9.60
C SER A 56 -17.20 -30.99 8.99
N ASP A 57 -16.08 -30.68 9.65
CA ASP A 57 -15.08 -29.69 9.24
C ASP A 57 -13.89 -30.31 8.46
N GLU A 58 -14.13 -31.42 7.74
CA GLU A 58 -13.11 -32.29 7.13
C GLU A 58 -11.85 -31.55 6.61
N GLY A 59 -10.66 -32.10 6.92
CA GLY A 59 -9.36 -31.63 6.42
C GLY A 59 -8.64 -30.58 7.27
N HIS A 60 -8.99 -30.44 8.56
CA HIS A 60 -8.40 -29.46 9.48
C HIS A 60 -7.75 -30.11 10.71
N GLU A 61 -6.74 -30.98 10.51
CA GLU A 61 -5.99 -31.54 11.64
C GLU A 61 -5.14 -30.46 12.34
N HIS A 62 -5.13 -30.44 13.67
CA HIS A 62 -4.36 -29.46 14.44
C HIS A 62 -3.56 -30.12 15.57
N TYR A 63 -2.25 -29.92 15.54
CA TYR A 63 -1.35 -30.36 16.61
C TYR A 63 -1.29 -29.33 17.75
N PHE A 64 -1.61 -29.76 18.98
CA PHE A 64 -1.48 -28.91 20.17
C PHE A 64 -0.06 -28.97 20.75
N ASP A 65 0.52 -27.81 21.00
CA ASP A 65 1.88 -27.71 21.52
C ASP A 65 1.90 -27.97 23.04
N VAL A 66 2.49 -29.10 23.44
CA VAL A 66 2.57 -29.53 24.84
C VAL A 66 3.47 -28.63 25.71
N THR A 67 4.36 -27.84 25.10
CA THR A 67 5.26 -26.92 25.82
C THR A 67 4.56 -25.65 26.31
N LYS A 68 3.37 -25.34 25.77
CA LYS A 68 2.60 -24.16 26.16
C LYS A 68 1.84 -24.39 27.47
N LYS A 69 2.24 -23.67 28.52
CA LYS A 69 1.59 -23.69 29.85
C LYS A 69 0.21 -23.00 29.91
N MET A 70 -0.26 -22.37 28.83
CA MET A 70 -1.53 -21.63 28.77
C MET A 70 -2.51 -22.30 27.80
N ALA A 71 -3.82 -22.13 28.03
CA ALA A 71 -4.86 -22.67 27.16
C ALA A 71 -4.75 -22.13 25.71
N GLN A 72 -4.82 -23.04 24.74
CA GLN A 72 -4.66 -22.79 23.31
C GLN A 72 -6.04 -22.62 22.66
N SER A 73 -6.29 -21.50 21.99
CA SER A 73 -7.55 -21.24 21.30
C SER A 73 -7.60 -21.91 19.94
N MET A 74 -8.74 -22.49 19.59
CA MET A 74 -9.01 -23.11 18.29
C MET A 74 -10.34 -22.60 17.74
N ASN A 75 -10.37 -22.32 16.45
CA ASN A 75 -11.57 -21.96 15.69
C ASN A 75 -11.73 -22.95 14.54
N ILE A 76 -12.91 -23.51 14.37
CA ILE A 76 -13.26 -24.42 13.28
C ILE A 76 -14.49 -23.90 12.56
N SER A 77 -14.57 -24.13 11.24
CA SER A 77 -15.70 -23.73 10.40
C SER A 77 -16.34 -24.96 9.78
N ILE A 78 -17.62 -25.16 10.03
CA ILE A 78 -18.41 -26.27 9.47
C ILE A 78 -19.31 -25.70 8.37
N HIS A 79 -19.09 -26.11 7.13
CA HIS A 79 -19.77 -25.60 5.94
C HIS A 79 -20.87 -26.54 5.44
N GLN A 80 -21.89 -25.99 4.78
CA GLN A 80 -22.88 -26.78 4.03
C GLN A 80 -23.25 -26.12 2.70
N ASP A 81 -23.40 -26.94 1.66
CA ASP A 81 -23.90 -26.48 0.36
C ASP A 81 -25.38 -26.06 0.42
N LYS A 82 -25.61 -24.74 0.32
CA LYS A 82 -26.89 -24.08 -0.02
C LYS A 82 -28.04 -24.17 1.02
N LYS A 83 -27.78 -24.53 2.29
CA LYS A 83 -28.76 -24.43 3.38
C LYS A 83 -28.11 -23.98 4.69
N ARG A 84 -28.88 -23.28 5.53
CA ARG A 84 -28.45 -22.77 6.84
C ARG A 84 -28.37 -23.91 7.87
N ILE A 85 -27.24 -24.00 8.57
CA ILE A 85 -27.03 -24.90 9.71
C ILE A 85 -27.57 -24.23 10.99
N TRP A 86 -28.37 -24.96 11.77
CA TRP A 86 -29.01 -24.42 12.98
C TRP A 86 -28.32 -24.95 14.24
N MET A 87 -27.70 -24.06 15.04
CA MET A 87 -26.97 -24.48 16.26
C MET A 87 -27.88 -24.65 17.48
N LYS A 88 -29.04 -24.00 17.51
CA LYS A 88 -29.96 -24.13 18.64
C LYS A 88 -30.50 -25.56 18.71
N ASN A 89 -30.29 -26.23 19.84
CA ASN A 89 -30.60 -27.65 20.08
C ASN A 89 -29.74 -28.61 19.23
N SER A 90 -28.50 -28.24 18.93
CA SER A 90 -27.53 -29.10 18.24
C SER A 90 -26.60 -29.83 19.20
N ARG A 91 -25.90 -30.85 18.70
CA ARG A 91 -24.83 -31.58 19.39
C ARG A 91 -23.54 -31.48 18.59
N LEU A 92 -22.44 -31.16 19.28
CA LEU A 92 -21.11 -31.07 18.71
C LEU A 92 -20.21 -32.12 19.36
N GLN A 93 -19.63 -32.99 18.57
CA GLN A 93 -18.58 -33.91 18.97
C GLN A 93 -17.24 -33.41 18.43
N LEU A 94 -16.26 -33.24 19.31
CA LEU A 94 -14.87 -32.95 18.95
C LEU A 94 -14.03 -34.21 19.14
N MET A 95 -13.29 -34.62 18.12
CA MET A 95 -12.46 -35.82 18.13
C MET A 95 -10.98 -35.47 18.25
N PHE A 96 -10.30 -36.07 19.23
CA PHE A 96 -8.88 -35.88 19.48
C PHE A 96 -8.15 -37.23 19.47
N LEU A 97 -6.96 -37.24 18.88
CA LEU A 97 -6.08 -38.38 18.73
C LEU A 97 -4.84 -38.20 19.61
N SER A 98 -4.48 -39.22 20.39
CA SER A 98 -3.31 -39.24 21.29
C SER A 98 -2.16 -40.12 20.77
N GLU A 99 -0.91 -39.77 21.08
CA GLU A 99 0.24 -40.66 20.81
C GLU A 99 0.15 -42.03 21.50
N THR A 100 -0.68 -42.16 22.53
CA THR A 100 -0.95 -43.43 23.22
C THR A 100 -1.84 -44.38 22.42
N GLY A 101 -2.32 -43.98 21.24
CA GLY A 101 -3.24 -44.77 20.41
C GLY A 101 -4.70 -44.67 20.85
N GLU A 102 -5.05 -43.66 21.65
CA GLU A 102 -6.41 -43.42 22.15
C GLU A 102 -7.11 -42.28 21.39
N ILE A 103 -8.41 -42.46 21.14
CA ILE A 103 -9.33 -41.43 20.63
C ILE A 103 -10.14 -40.88 21.80
N THR A 104 -10.11 -39.57 22.01
CA THR A 104 -11.00 -38.88 22.95
C THR A 104 -12.06 -38.09 22.20
N ASN A 105 -13.33 -38.46 22.38
CA ASN A 105 -14.49 -37.78 21.81
C ASN A 105 -15.17 -36.94 22.88
N VAL A 106 -15.17 -35.62 22.70
CA VAL A 106 -15.78 -34.66 23.65
C VAL A 106 -17.07 -34.12 23.05
N VAL A 107 -18.21 -34.41 23.70
CA VAL A 107 -19.54 -34.08 23.18
C VAL A 107 -20.14 -32.92 23.97
N PHE A 108 -20.60 -31.89 23.26
CA PHE A 108 -21.29 -30.71 23.78
C PHE A 108 -22.71 -30.61 23.22
N ALA A 109 -23.65 -30.11 24.02
CA ALA A 109 -24.96 -29.64 23.54
C ALA A 109 -25.06 -28.13 23.58
N PHE A 110 -25.71 -27.55 22.57
CA PHE A 110 -25.99 -26.12 22.49
C PHE A 110 -27.47 -25.82 22.74
N GLY A 111 -27.73 -25.03 23.78
CA GLY A 111 -29.05 -24.51 24.11
C GLY A 111 -29.31 -23.13 23.48
N SER A 112 -30.15 -22.31 24.13
CA SER A 112 -30.52 -20.97 23.66
C SER A 112 -29.52 -19.86 23.98
N ASP A 113 -28.46 -20.14 24.74
CA ASP A 113 -27.49 -19.18 25.27
C ASP A 113 -26.15 -19.15 24.51
N SER A 114 -26.08 -19.82 23.35
CA SER A 114 -24.93 -19.90 22.44
C SER A 114 -23.62 -20.42 23.06
N LYS A 115 -23.71 -21.08 24.22
CA LYS A 115 -22.58 -21.74 24.90
C LYS A 115 -22.81 -23.24 24.96
N GLY A 116 -21.77 -24.01 24.65
CA GLY A 116 -21.82 -25.46 24.75
C GLY A 116 -21.89 -25.88 26.22
N LYS A 117 -22.69 -26.91 26.51
CA LYS A 117 -22.67 -27.65 27.77
C LYS A 117 -22.07 -29.02 27.52
N LEU A 118 -21.06 -29.40 28.30
CA LEU A 118 -20.44 -30.72 28.20
C LEU A 118 -21.51 -31.79 28.51
N LEU A 119 -21.74 -32.68 27.54
CA LEU A 119 -22.67 -33.78 27.66
C LEU A 119 -21.97 -35.09 27.96
N ASP A 120 -20.83 -35.34 27.31
CA ASP A 120 -20.13 -36.62 27.42
C ASP A 120 -18.66 -36.52 27.03
N VAL A 121 -17.83 -37.44 27.54
CA VAL A 121 -16.44 -37.63 27.13
C VAL A 121 -16.20 -39.14 26.96
N ASN A 122 -16.11 -39.58 25.71
CA ASN A 122 -15.93 -40.98 25.35
C ASN A 122 -14.48 -41.26 24.93
N TYR A 123 -13.99 -42.46 25.27
CA TYR A 123 -12.63 -42.91 24.95
C TYR A 123 -12.72 -44.18 24.12
N ASP A 124 -11.98 -44.22 23.01
CA ASP A 124 -11.91 -45.36 22.09
C ASP A 124 -10.46 -45.65 21.69
N THR A 125 -10.19 -46.79 21.08
CA THR A 125 -8.85 -47.13 20.55
C THR A 125 -8.76 -46.72 19.08
N MET A 126 -7.61 -46.18 18.66
CA MET A 126 -7.39 -45.83 17.27
C MET A 126 -7.49 -47.06 16.36
N ARG A 127 -8.13 -46.88 15.21
CA ARG A 127 -8.03 -47.83 14.09
C ARG A 127 -6.86 -47.41 13.20
N LYS A 128 -6.44 -48.30 12.31
CA LYS A 128 -5.32 -48.02 11.38
C LYS A 128 -5.46 -46.71 10.61
N GLU A 129 -6.67 -46.36 10.18
CA GLU A 129 -6.94 -45.10 9.47
C GLU A 129 -6.71 -43.87 10.37
N ASP A 130 -7.05 -43.96 11.66
CA ASP A 130 -6.85 -42.90 12.64
C ASP A 130 -5.35 -42.75 13.00
N GLU A 131 -4.59 -43.86 13.03
CA GLU A 131 -3.13 -43.87 13.20
C GLU A 131 -2.41 -43.20 12.02
N GLU A 132 -2.84 -43.44 10.79
CA GLU A 132 -2.26 -42.80 9.59
C GLU A 132 -2.45 -41.27 9.62
N VAL A 133 -3.64 -40.80 10.03
CA VAL A 133 -3.93 -39.37 10.22
C VAL A 133 -3.02 -38.78 11.31
N PHE A 134 -2.86 -39.49 12.43
CA PHE A 134 -1.98 -39.05 13.52
C PHE A 134 -0.52 -38.92 13.06
N ILE A 135 0.03 -39.95 12.40
CA ILE A 135 1.41 -39.97 11.92
C ILE A 135 1.67 -38.84 10.91
N LYS A 136 0.75 -38.63 9.96
CA LYS A 136 0.85 -37.57 8.96
C LYS A 136 0.90 -36.19 9.63
N ALA A 137 -0.03 -35.91 10.55
CA ALA A 137 -0.11 -34.62 11.23
C ALA A 137 1.11 -34.33 12.13
N VAL A 138 1.69 -35.34 12.79
CA VAL A 138 2.95 -35.18 13.54
C VAL A 138 4.14 -34.94 12.62
N SER A 139 4.22 -35.64 11.48
CA SER A 139 5.29 -35.47 10.49
C SER A 139 5.30 -34.07 9.88
N ASP A 140 4.12 -33.57 9.48
CA ASP A 140 3.93 -32.21 8.96
C ASP A 140 4.33 -31.12 9.97
N ARG A 141 4.24 -31.40 11.28
CA ARG A 141 4.65 -30.47 12.32
C ARG A 141 6.16 -30.51 12.59
N LEU A 142 6.77 -31.68 12.57
CA LEU A 142 8.22 -31.84 12.79
C LEU A 142 9.05 -31.18 11.68
N SER A 143 8.56 -31.17 10.44
CA SER A 143 9.16 -30.40 9.33
C SER A 143 9.08 -28.89 9.57
N ILE A 144 7.97 -28.38 10.11
CA ILE A 144 7.80 -26.95 10.47
C ILE A 144 8.69 -26.53 11.66
N VAL A 145 8.86 -27.39 12.68
CA VAL A 145 9.70 -27.07 13.85
C VAL A 145 11.19 -27.08 13.48
N LYS A 146 11.63 -27.98 12.60
CA LYS A 146 13.01 -27.96 12.06
C LYS A 146 13.32 -26.70 11.26
N GLN A 147 12.33 -26.12 10.57
CA GLN A 147 12.49 -24.81 9.93
C GLN A 147 12.56 -23.67 10.95
N LYS A 148 11.78 -23.71 12.03
CA LYS A 148 11.80 -22.65 13.06
C LYS A 148 13.01 -22.68 14.00
N SER A 149 13.61 -23.84 14.27
CA SER A 149 14.83 -23.91 15.08
C SER A 149 16.07 -23.38 14.34
N LEU A 150 16.01 -23.25 13.01
CA LEU A 150 17.05 -22.60 12.20
C LEU A 150 16.96 -21.06 12.22
N ASP A 151 15.84 -20.50 12.69
CA ASP A 151 15.56 -19.05 12.66
C ASP A 151 15.68 -18.35 14.03
N MET A 152 16.08 -19.04 15.11
CA MET A 152 16.00 -18.49 16.47
C MET A 152 17.27 -18.50 17.35
N ASP A 153 18.41 -19.01 16.90
CA ASP A 153 19.69 -18.83 17.63
C ASP A 153 20.69 -18.02 16.79
N GLY A 154 20.44 -16.71 16.74
CA GLY A 154 21.31 -15.70 16.16
C GLY A 154 22.10 -14.91 17.20
N ASP A 155 22.54 -15.56 18.29
CA ASP A 155 23.46 -14.93 19.26
C ASP A 155 24.26 -16.00 20.02
N LYS A 156 25.33 -16.48 19.38
CA LYS A 156 26.62 -16.97 19.93
C LYS A 156 27.30 -17.90 18.91
N LEU A 157 28.00 -17.30 17.95
CA LEU A 157 29.03 -18.02 17.19
C LEU A 157 30.25 -17.11 17.02
N SER A 158 31.13 -17.18 18.01
CA SER A 158 32.55 -16.94 17.84
C SER A 158 33.27 -18.28 18.01
N GLU A 159 34.14 -18.59 17.05
CA GLU A 159 35.20 -19.61 17.05
C GLU A 159 35.00 -21.01 16.46
N ASP A 160 33.81 -21.49 16.11
CA ASP A 160 33.66 -22.80 15.43
C ASP A 160 33.37 -22.71 13.92
N ALA A 161 33.96 -21.73 13.24
CA ALA A 161 33.89 -21.56 11.78
C ALA A 161 34.91 -22.43 11.01
N LYS A 162 35.11 -23.68 11.44
CA LYS A 162 35.86 -24.69 10.67
C LYS A 162 35.17 -26.04 10.87
N ASN A 163 34.68 -26.63 9.77
CA ASN A 163 34.03 -27.95 9.65
C ASN A 163 32.51 -28.01 9.78
N ILE A 164 31.79 -27.30 8.90
CA ILE A 164 30.49 -27.79 8.44
C ILE A 164 30.52 -27.80 6.91
N ASP A 165 30.58 -29.01 6.34
CA ASP A 165 30.33 -29.30 4.93
C ASP A 165 28.94 -28.77 4.55
N ASN A 166 28.92 -27.58 3.97
CA ASN A 166 27.74 -26.94 3.40
C ASN A 166 27.58 -27.42 1.95
N ASP A 167 27.22 -28.69 1.76
CA ASP A 167 26.92 -29.20 0.43
C ASP A 167 25.99 -30.41 0.50
N ASN A 168 24.68 -30.17 0.69
CA ASN A 168 23.59 -31.06 0.25
C ASN A 168 22.22 -30.39 0.43
N ILE A 169 21.92 -29.36 -0.36
CA ILE A 169 20.52 -29.06 -0.69
C ILE A 169 20.12 -30.05 -1.79
N ARG A 170 19.27 -31.01 -1.44
CA ARG A 170 18.71 -31.99 -2.38
C ARG A 170 17.89 -31.28 -3.45
N VAL A 171 17.92 -31.82 -4.66
CA VAL A 171 17.21 -31.39 -5.89
C VAL A 171 15.66 -31.56 -5.75
N GLU A 172 15.11 -31.71 -4.54
CA GLU A 172 13.79 -32.32 -4.31
C GLU A 172 12.61 -31.35 -4.07
N ASP A 173 12.80 -30.05 -3.86
CA ASP A 173 11.69 -29.10 -3.56
C ASP A 173 11.42 -28.04 -4.67
N ILE A 174 11.43 -28.43 -5.95
CA ILE A 174 10.97 -27.54 -7.03
C ILE A 174 9.44 -27.63 -7.13
N PRO A 175 8.67 -26.55 -6.90
CA PRO A 175 7.22 -26.63 -6.94
C PRO A 175 6.73 -27.04 -8.33
N GLU A 176 5.94 -28.12 -8.38
CA GLU A 176 5.29 -28.55 -9.61
C GLU A 176 4.20 -27.57 -10.06
N MET A 177 3.76 -27.68 -11.30
CA MET A 177 2.73 -26.82 -11.89
C MET A 177 1.41 -26.87 -11.10
N ASP A 178 1.04 -28.04 -10.56
CA ASP A 178 -0.14 -28.20 -9.70
C ASP A 178 -0.01 -27.39 -8.40
N THR A 179 1.19 -27.36 -7.80
CA THR A 179 1.49 -26.52 -6.63
C THR A 179 1.31 -25.04 -6.93
N TYR A 180 1.79 -24.58 -8.09
CA TYR A 180 1.60 -23.21 -8.55
C TYR A 180 0.12 -22.89 -8.84
N LEU A 181 -0.63 -23.80 -9.45
CA LEU A 181 -2.08 -23.62 -9.67
C LEU A 181 -2.85 -23.54 -8.35
N LYS A 182 -2.51 -24.39 -7.37
CA LYS A 182 -3.08 -24.34 -6.02
C LYS A 182 -2.76 -23.01 -5.33
N ALA A 183 -1.51 -22.55 -5.42
CA ALA A 183 -1.10 -21.25 -4.88
C ALA A 183 -1.85 -20.10 -5.56
N LEU A 184 -1.95 -20.12 -6.90
CA LEU A 184 -2.70 -19.13 -7.67
C LEU A 184 -4.20 -19.15 -7.32
N ASN A 185 -4.76 -20.33 -7.04
CA ASN A 185 -6.14 -20.45 -6.59
C ASN A 185 -6.34 -19.89 -5.18
N ALA A 186 -5.39 -20.10 -4.27
CA ALA A 186 -5.41 -19.50 -2.94
C ALA A 186 -5.35 -17.96 -3.03
N GLU A 187 -4.51 -17.41 -3.93
CA GLU A 187 -4.47 -15.97 -4.21
C GLU A 187 -5.78 -15.46 -4.80
N LYS A 188 -6.35 -16.20 -5.76
CA LYS A 188 -7.66 -15.88 -6.34
C LYS A 188 -8.74 -15.81 -5.26
N LEU A 189 -8.85 -16.85 -4.42
CA LEU A 189 -9.83 -16.91 -3.33
C LEU A 189 -9.60 -15.79 -2.30
N TYR A 190 -8.34 -15.53 -1.93
CA TYR A 190 -8.00 -14.40 -1.07
C TYR A 190 -8.48 -13.08 -1.69
N LEU A 191 -8.18 -12.83 -2.97
CA LEU A 191 -8.62 -11.61 -3.65
C LEU A 191 -10.14 -11.56 -3.86
N MET A 192 -10.84 -12.70 -3.93
CA MET A 192 -12.30 -12.77 -3.97
C MET A 192 -12.93 -12.38 -2.63
N HIS A 193 -12.41 -12.91 -1.53
CA HIS A 193 -12.96 -12.75 -0.18
C HIS A 193 -12.48 -11.49 0.53
N GLU A 194 -11.16 -11.25 0.52
CA GLU A 194 -10.48 -10.13 1.18
C GLU A 194 -10.17 -8.96 0.24
N GLY A 195 -9.93 -9.24 -1.05
CA GLY A 195 -9.52 -8.25 -2.07
C GLY A 195 -10.67 -7.58 -2.85
N GLY A 196 -11.88 -8.13 -2.78
CA GLY A 196 -13.10 -7.58 -3.39
C GLY A 196 -13.70 -6.41 -2.60
N ARG A 197 -12.84 -5.60 -1.95
CA ARG A 197 -13.24 -4.44 -1.16
C ARG A 197 -13.86 -3.38 -2.07
N LYS A 198 -14.91 -2.74 -1.56
CA LYS A 198 -15.48 -1.54 -2.17
C LYS A 198 -14.62 -0.36 -1.77
N TYR A 199 -13.95 0.24 -2.73
CA TYR A 199 -13.14 1.43 -2.53
C TYR A 199 -14.01 2.66 -2.75
N LYS A 200 -14.05 3.52 -1.74
CA LYS A 200 -14.67 4.83 -1.89
C LYS A 200 -13.72 5.71 -2.69
N VAL A 201 -14.25 6.25 -3.77
CA VAL A 201 -13.53 7.15 -4.66
C VAL A 201 -14.30 8.45 -4.77
N THR A 202 -13.59 9.56 -4.89
CA THR A 202 -14.15 10.91 -4.84
C THR A 202 -13.69 11.75 -6.02
N ASN A 203 -14.31 12.93 -6.22
CA ASN A 203 -13.92 13.90 -7.25
C ASN A 203 -13.81 13.30 -8.66
N GLY A 204 -14.65 12.33 -8.98
CA GLY A 204 -14.66 11.67 -10.27
C GLY A 204 -14.85 12.69 -11.39
N LYS A 205 -13.92 12.74 -12.33
CA LYS A 205 -13.95 13.62 -13.49
C LYS A 205 -13.83 12.81 -14.77
N LEU A 206 -14.72 13.05 -15.72
CA LEU A 206 -14.57 12.49 -17.06
C LEU A 206 -13.35 13.14 -17.73
N VAL A 207 -12.30 12.35 -17.98
CA VAL A 207 -11.02 12.79 -18.57
C VAL A 207 -11.04 12.67 -20.08
N SER A 208 -11.47 11.51 -20.56
CA SER A 208 -11.54 11.22 -21.97
C SER A 208 -12.80 10.43 -22.23
N LYS A 209 -13.33 10.58 -23.44
CA LYS A 209 -14.49 9.85 -23.86
C LYS A 209 -14.17 9.27 -25.21
N ALA A 210 -14.15 7.94 -25.34
CA ALA A 210 -13.86 7.23 -26.58
C ALA A 210 -14.56 5.86 -26.68
N LYS A 211 -15.36 5.66 -27.74
CA LYS A 211 -15.97 4.37 -28.15
C LYS A 211 -17.07 3.87 -27.23
N GLY A 212 -17.95 4.75 -26.76
CA GLY A 212 -18.95 4.40 -25.74
C GLY A 212 -18.28 4.00 -24.42
N ILE A 213 -16.97 4.22 -24.33
CA ILE A 213 -16.19 4.02 -23.14
C ILE A 213 -15.78 5.38 -22.62
N PHE A 214 -16.06 5.56 -21.35
CA PHE A 214 -15.93 6.79 -20.61
C PHE A 214 -14.75 6.60 -19.67
N SER A 215 -13.67 7.35 -19.92
CA SER A 215 -12.49 7.34 -19.09
C SER A 215 -12.66 8.36 -17.97
N TYR A 216 -12.84 7.87 -16.76
CA TYR A 216 -12.96 8.70 -15.57
C TYR A 216 -11.68 8.63 -14.78
N ILE A 217 -11.25 9.75 -14.22
CA ILE A 217 -10.29 9.79 -13.12
C ILE A 217 -11.06 9.99 -11.84
N PHE A 218 -10.71 9.25 -10.80
CA PHE A 218 -11.20 9.46 -9.45
C PHE A 218 -10.05 9.56 -8.47
N ASP A 219 -10.23 10.36 -7.44
CA ASP A 219 -9.33 10.38 -6.29
C ASP A 219 -9.65 9.22 -5.34
N LEU A 220 -8.63 8.60 -4.79
CA LEU A 220 -8.68 7.50 -3.85
C LEU A 220 -8.34 8.01 -2.45
N GLU A 221 -9.09 7.56 -1.44
CA GLU A 221 -8.76 7.85 -0.03
C GLU A 221 -7.51 7.07 0.43
N THR A 222 -7.23 5.92 -0.19
CA THR A 222 -6.09 5.03 0.08
C THR A 222 -5.43 4.62 -1.23
N GLU A 223 -4.12 4.33 -1.20
CA GLU A 223 -3.42 3.85 -2.38
C GLU A 223 -3.91 2.44 -2.72
N LEU A 224 -4.18 2.19 -3.99
CA LEU A 224 -4.57 0.90 -4.50
C LEU A 224 -3.56 0.46 -5.55
N HIS A 225 -3.12 -0.80 -5.46
CA HIS A 225 -2.28 -1.43 -6.47
C HIS A 225 -3.16 -2.37 -7.29
N ILE A 226 -3.74 -1.83 -8.35
CA ILE A 226 -4.61 -2.58 -9.24
C ILE A 226 -3.91 -2.65 -10.60
N SER A 227 -3.84 -3.86 -11.16
CA SER A 227 -3.25 -4.06 -12.49
C SER A 227 -4.02 -3.28 -13.55
N ASP A 228 -3.29 -2.76 -14.53
CA ASP A 228 -3.89 -2.26 -15.76
C ASP A 228 -4.71 -3.38 -16.42
N ASP A 229 -5.80 -2.99 -17.07
CA ASP A 229 -6.82 -3.86 -17.65
C ASP A 229 -7.61 -4.71 -16.63
N ALA A 230 -7.40 -4.53 -15.31
CA ALA A 230 -8.18 -5.25 -14.31
C ALA A 230 -9.67 -4.90 -14.41
N PRO A 231 -10.56 -5.90 -14.42
CA PRO A 231 -12.00 -5.66 -14.50
C PRO A 231 -12.51 -5.04 -13.20
N ILE A 232 -13.43 -4.08 -13.35
CA ILE A 232 -14.06 -3.36 -12.24
C ILE A 232 -15.56 -3.20 -12.46
N ASP A 233 -16.26 -3.00 -11.35
CA ASP A 233 -17.61 -2.46 -11.31
C ASP A 233 -17.62 -1.19 -10.47
N ILE A 234 -18.26 -0.13 -10.97
CA ILE A 234 -18.46 1.11 -10.24
C ILE A 234 -19.94 1.32 -9.96
N SER A 235 -20.23 1.88 -8.78
CA SER A 235 -21.58 2.24 -8.36
C SER A 235 -21.62 3.64 -7.75
N THR A 236 -22.57 4.48 -8.19
CA THR A 236 -22.82 5.82 -7.65
C THR A 236 -24.32 6.09 -7.63
N GLY A 237 -24.90 6.28 -6.44
CA GLY A 237 -26.35 6.40 -6.27
C GLY A 237 -27.12 5.23 -6.89
N LEU A 238 -27.90 5.51 -7.94
CA LEU A 238 -28.68 4.53 -8.70
C LEU A 238 -27.94 3.94 -9.92
N PHE A 239 -26.78 4.47 -10.28
CA PHE A 239 -26.04 4.05 -11.48
C PHE A 239 -25.00 2.98 -11.16
N ARG A 240 -24.91 1.97 -12.03
CA ARG A 240 -23.83 0.97 -12.03
C ARG A 240 -23.26 0.85 -13.44
N ALA A 241 -21.94 0.73 -13.54
CA ALA A 241 -21.25 0.51 -14.80
C ALA A 241 -20.10 -0.48 -14.58
N SER A 242 -19.90 -1.37 -15.54
CA SER A 242 -18.72 -2.24 -15.59
C SER A 242 -17.66 -1.64 -16.49
N GLY A 243 -16.42 -1.97 -16.19
CA GLY A 243 -15.27 -1.38 -16.84
C GLY A 243 -13.97 -2.10 -16.57
N THR A 244 -12.89 -1.42 -16.90
CA THR A 244 -11.51 -1.87 -16.70
C THR A 244 -10.67 -0.72 -16.17
N VAL A 245 -9.73 -1.02 -15.30
CA VAL A 245 -8.71 -0.03 -14.89
C VAL A 245 -7.81 0.27 -16.09
N LEU A 246 -7.69 1.54 -16.45
CA LEU A 246 -6.67 2.00 -17.40
C LEU A 246 -5.34 2.25 -16.70
N MET A 247 -5.43 2.85 -15.50
CA MET A 247 -4.29 3.22 -14.69
C MET A 247 -4.75 3.32 -13.24
N CYS A 248 -3.95 2.83 -12.30
CA CYS A 248 -4.16 3.05 -10.88
C CYS A 248 -2.84 3.40 -10.23
N GLU A 249 -2.55 4.68 -10.18
CA GLU A 249 -1.33 5.21 -9.57
C GLU A 249 -1.72 6.35 -8.65
N ASP A 250 -0.86 6.76 -7.74
CA ASP A 250 -0.94 8.14 -7.29
C ASP A 250 -2.17 8.54 -6.45
N PHE A 251 -2.91 7.60 -5.86
CA PHE A 251 -4.25 7.88 -5.31
C PHE A 251 -5.24 8.38 -6.35
N GLN A 252 -4.98 8.12 -7.62
CA GLN A 252 -5.91 8.37 -8.69
C GLN A 252 -6.11 7.09 -9.49
N ILE A 253 -7.37 6.74 -9.69
CA ILE A 253 -7.72 5.62 -10.55
C ILE A 253 -8.35 6.17 -11.82
N ILE A 254 -7.74 5.85 -12.96
CA ILE A 254 -8.32 6.08 -14.26
C ILE A 254 -8.98 4.78 -14.70
N VAL A 255 -10.28 4.86 -14.97
CA VAL A 255 -11.09 3.70 -15.32
C VAL A 255 -11.80 3.93 -16.64
N GLN A 256 -11.82 2.91 -17.49
CA GLN A 256 -12.64 2.86 -18.69
C GLN A 256 -13.96 2.18 -18.36
N LEU A 257 -15.07 2.91 -18.43
CA LEU A 257 -16.41 2.37 -18.17
C LEU A 257 -17.21 2.25 -19.45
N LYS A 258 -17.93 1.14 -19.63
CA LYS A 258 -18.78 0.90 -20.81
C LYS A 258 -20.04 1.79 -20.89
N SER A 259 -20.30 2.58 -19.84
CA SER A 259 -21.48 3.45 -19.72
C SER A 259 -21.11 4.80 -19.09
N ASN A 260 -21.82 5.86 -19.49
CA ASN A 260 -21.68 7.21 -18.91
C ASN A 260 -22.32 7.25 -17.52
N ILE A 261 -21.61 7.80 -16.54
CA ILE A 261 -22.11 7.99 -15.17
C ILE A 261 -22.04 9.46 -14.70
N GLY A 262 -21.97 10.43 -15.63
CA GLY A 262 -21.89 11.88 -15.40
C GLY A 262 -20.54 12.48 -15.86
N GLU A 263 -20.28 13.80 -15.80
CA GLU A 263 -18.87 14.28 -15.89
C GLU A 263 -18.20 14.57 -14.57
N ARG A 264 -18.98 14.90 -13.55
CA ARG A 264 -18.47 15.13 -12.20
C ARG A 264 -19.22 14.25 -11.23
N ILE A 265 -18.46 13.47 -10.47
CA ILE A 265 -18.98 12.48 -9.55
C ILE A 265 -18.38 12.79 -8.19
N GLY A 266 -19.21 13.32 -7.29
CA GLY A 266 -18.75 13.68 -5.95
C GLY A 266 -18.16 12.47 -5.21
N ASN A 267 -18.86 11.33 -5.27
CA ASN A 267 -18.37 10.06 -4.75
C ASN A 267 -18.92 8.85 -5.53
N ALA A 268 -18.17 7.76 -5.51
CA ALA A 268 -18.57 6.46 -6.02
C ALA A 268 -17.92 5.33 -5.21
N LEU A 269 -18.44 4.12 -5.36
CA LEU A 269 -17.84 2.90 -4.85
C LEU A 269 -17.36 2.07 -6.03
N ILE A 270 -16.04 1.86 -6.10
CA ILE A 270 -15.41 0.96 -7.06
C ILE A 270 -15.18 -0.39 -6.39
N ARG A 271 -15.64 -1.46 -7.02
CA ARG A 271 -15.26 -2.82 -6.69
C ARG A 271 -14.33 -3.30 -7.78
N VAL A 272 -13.10 -3.62 -7.40
CA VAL A 272 -12.16 -4.27 -8.33
C VAL A 272 -12.31 -5.77 -8.17
N GLU A 273 -12.22 -6.48 -9.28
CA GLU A 273 -12.24 -7.93 -9.28
C GLU A 273 -10.91 -8.46 -9.86
N PRO A 274 -9.75 -8.21 -9.21
CA PRO A 274 -8.45 -8.63 -9.75
C PRO A 274 -8.38 -10.15 -9.89
N TRP A 275 -9.15 -10.88 -9.08
CA TRP A 275 -9.28 -12.32 -9.13
C TRP A 275 -9.80 -12.84 -10.47
N LYS A 276 -10.58 -12.05 -11.24
CA LYS A 276 -11.05 -12.43 -12.58
C LYS A 276 -9.89 -12.57 -13.57
N LEU A 277 -8.81 -11.78 -13.42
CA LEU A 277 -7.59 -11.97 -14.23
C LEU A 277 -6.92 -13.30 -13.91
N LEU A 278 -6.86 -13.66 -12.63
CA LEU A 278 -6.29 -14.93 -12.18
C LEU A 278 -7.16 -16.12 -12.62
N GLU A 279 -8.48 -15.95 -12.62
CA GLU A 279 -9.43 -16.93 -13.15
C GLU A 279 -9.24 -17.15 -14.65
N ALA A 280 -9.25 -16.08 -15.44
CA ALA A 280 -9.01 -16.17 -16.88
C ALA A 280 -7.62 -16.79 -17.19
N LEU A 281 -6.60 -16.47 -16.40
CA LEU A 281 -5.29 -17.12 -16.48
C LEU A 281 -5.39 -18.63 -16.21
N GLN A 282 -6.08 -19.03 -15.13
CA GLN A 282 -6.30 -20.44 -14.81
C GLN A 282 -7.07 -21.17 -15.91
N GLU A 283 -8.08 -20.55 -16.51
CA GLU A 283 -8.86 -21.13 -17.60
C GLU A 283 -8.03 -21.31 -18.86
N LYS A 284 -7.29 -20.27 -19.29
CA LYS A 284 -6.37 -20.39 -20.44
C LYS A 284 -5.27 -21.42 -20.19
N LEU A 285 -4.75 -21.45 -18.96
CA LEU A 285 -3.81 -22.47 -18.56
C LEU A 285 -4.48 -23.85 -18.63
N ARG A 286 -5.65 -24.10 -18.06
CA ARG A 286 -6.32 -25.42 -18.18
C ARG A 286 -6.64 -25.82 -19.62
N ALA A 287 -7.09 -24.88 -20.45
CA ALA A 287 -7.38 -25.11 -21.87
C ALA A 287 -6.10 -25.35 -22.69
N GLY A 288 -5.00 -24.65 -22.37
CA GLY A 288 -3.69 -24.77 -23.04
C GLY A 288 -2.75 -25.83 -22.44
N ILE A 289 -2.96 -26.23 -21.18
CA ILE A 289 -2.26 -27.27 -20.43
C ILE A 289 -2.87 -28.64 -20.76
N SER A 290 -2.86 -28.98 -22.05
CA SER A 290 -2.23 -30.26 -22.35
C SER A 290 -0.73 -29.95 -22.50
N LEU A 291 0.00 -29.86 -21.39
CA LEU A 291 1.47 -29.63 -21.38
C LEU A 291 2.22 -30.63 -22.27
N GLY A 292 1.62 -31.78 -22.56
CA GLY A 292 2.10 -32.73 -23.56
C GLY A 292 2.16 -32.20 -25.00
N LYS A 293 1.50 -31.07 -25.32
CA LYS A 293 1.47 -30.49 -26.68
C LYS A 293 2.44 -29.33 -26.91
N ASN A 294 2.81 -28.54 -25.88
CA ASN A 294 3.79 -27.45 -26.04
C ASN A 294 5.14 -27.81 -25.40
N LYS A 295 6.12 -28.14 -26.25
CA LYS A 295 7.46 -28.59 -25.84
C LYS A 295 8.22 -27.55 -25.02
N MET A 296 8.13 -26.27 -25.37
CA MET A 296 8.85 -25.19 -24.67
C MET A 296 8.31 -24.95 -23.26
N ALA A 297 6.98 -24.90 -23.10
CA ALA A 297 6.36 -24.75 -21.78
C ALA A 297 6.71 -25.93 -20.87
N SER A 298 6.71 -27.16 -21.42
CA SER A 298 7.17 -28.35 -20.68
C SER A 298 8.64 -28.25 -20.30
N ARG A 299 9.50 -27.77 -21.20
CA ARG A 299 10.95 -27.64 -20.97
C ARG A 299 11.25 -26.61 -19.86
N ILE A 300 10.56 -25.47 -19.85
CA ILE A 300 10.66 -24.47 -18.77
C ILE A 300 10.26 -25.07 -17.43
N MET A 301 9.12 -25.78 -17.37
CA MET A 301 8.59 -26.29 -16.10
C MET A 301 9.28 -27.56 -15.57
N LYS A 302 9.85 -28.40 -16.45
CA LYS A 302 10.43 -29.70 -16.05
C LYS A 302 11.96 -29.71 -16.03
N ASP A 303 12.57 -29.10 -17.04
CA ASP A 303 14.01 -29.17 -17.25
C ASP A 303 14.70 -27.90 -16.75
N GLY A 304 14.10 -26.73 -16.94
CA GLY A 304 14.68 -25.41 -16.63
C GLY A 304 15.36 -25.34 -15.26
N PRO A 305 14.64 -25.58 -14.13
CA PRO A 305 15.24 -25.52 -12.79
C PRO A 305 16.42 -26.49 -12.56
N LYS A 306 16.51 -27.58 -13.34
CA LYS A 306 17.57 -28.60 -13.25
C LYS A 306 18.81 -28.23 -14.05
N LEU A 307 18.72 -27.23 -14.94
CA LEU A 307 19.82 -26.81 -15.80
C LEU A 307 20.76 -25.77 -15.14
N ALA A 308 20.35 -25.17 -14.03
CA ALA A 308 21.22 -24.27 -13.27
C ALA A 308 22.40 -25.04 -12.65
N THR A 309 23.62 -24.53 -12.83
CA THR A 309 24.83 -25.12 -12.24
C THR A 309 25.20 -24.38 -10.94
N LYS A 310 26.13 -24.95 -10.15
CA LYS A 310 26.71 -24.27 -8.98
C LYS A 310 27.74 -23.19 -9.37
N GLU A 311 28.05 -23.03 -10.66
CA GLU A 311 29.05 -22.08 -11.12
C GLU A 311 28.59 -20.63 -10.93
N SER A 312 29.55 -19.75 -10.65
CA SER A 312 29.28 -18.33 -10.44
C SER A 312 28.73 -17.66 -11.70
N GLY A 313 27.76 -16.76 -11.52
CA GLY A 313 27.23 -15.89 -12.58
C GLY A 313 28.27 -15.03 -13.32
N LYS A 314 29.53 -14.96 -12.85
CA LYS A 314 30.62 -14.32 -13.60
C LYS A 314 30.85 -14.94 -14.99
N GLN A 315 30.51 -16.22 -15.18
CA GLN A 315 30.68 -16.93 -16.46
C GLN A 315 29.54 -16.71 -17.47
N ILE A 316 28.47 -16.00 -17.08
CA ILE A 316 27.34 -15.70 -17.98
C ILE A 316 27.85 -14.93 -19.21
N PRO A 317 27.47 -15.32 -20.44
CA PRO A 317 27.74 -14.55 -21.65
C PRO A 317 27.18 -13.13 -21.53
N LYS A 318 27.94 -12.11 -21.95
CA LYS A 318 27.57 -10.70 -21.76
C LYS A 318 27.71 -9.90 -23.05
N GLY A 319 26.90 -8.86 -23.15
CA GLY A 319 26.95 -7.89 -24.24
C GLY A 319 25.77 -8.03 -25.19
N HIS A 320 25.55 -6.99 -25.98
CA HIS A 320 24.43 -6.88 -26.91
C HIS A 320 24.45 -8.01 -27.95
N ASP A 321 25.58 -8.25 -28.60
CA ASP A 321 25.71 -9.25 -29.66
C ASP A 321 25.44 -10.68 -29.14
N ALA A 322 25.93 -11.00 -27.93
CA ALA A 322 25.68 -12.29 -27.29
C ALA A 322 24.18 -12.50 -27.00
N VAL A 323 23.44 -11.44 -26.70
CA VAL A 323 21.97 -11.51 -26.52
C VAL A 323 21.30 -11.76 -27.87
N ILE A 324 21.67 -11.04 -28.92
CA ILE A 324 21.09 -11.23 -30.26
C ILE A 324 21.36 -12.64 -30.77
N GLU A 325 22.60 -13.13 -30.66
CA GLU A 325 23.00 -14.47 -31.07
C GLU A 325 22.17 -15.53 -30.35
N LYS A 326 22.16 -15.52 -29.01
CA LYS A 326 21.44 -16.51 -28.21
C LYS A 326 19.92 -16.45 -28.43
N ALA A 327 19.34 -15.26 -28.51
CA ALA A 327 17.90 -15.10 -28.71
C ALA A 327 17.42 -15.63 -30.07
N MET A 328 18.26 -15.56 -31.09
CA MET A 328 17.94 -16.03 -32.44
C MET A 328 18.31 -17.50 -32.67
N SER A 329 19.25 -18.07 -31.90
CA SER A 329 19.70 -19.46 -32.07
C SER A 329 18.97 -20.46 -31.15
N GLU A 330 18.56 -20.03 -29.96
CA GLU A 330 17.98 -20.92 -28.95
C GLU A 330 16.44 -20.80 -28.89
N PRO A 331 15.71 -21.89 -28.62
CA PRO A 331 14.26 -21.82 -28.45
C PRO A 331 13.83 -21.08 -27.18
N ILE A 332 14.70 -21.04 -26.16
CA ILE A 332 14.46 -20.34 -24.90
C ILE A 332 15.68 -19.50 -24.57
N CYS A 333 15.49 -18.20 -24.44
CA CYS A 333 16.52 -17.25 -24.03
C CYS A 333 16.04 -16.43 -22.83
N VAL A 334 16.89 -16.31 -21.81
CA VAL A 334 16.64 -15.52 -20.60
C VAL A 334 17.66 -14.39 -20.55
N VAL A 335 17.19 -13.18 -20.82
CA VAL A 335 18.00 -11.96 -20.83
C VAL A 335 17.92 -11.29 -19.47
N TRP A 336 19.05 -11.25 -18.78
CA TRP A 336 19.23 -10.38 -17.62
C TRP A 336 19.62 -8.97 -18.07
N GLY A 337 18.69 -8.04 -17.92
CA GLY A 337 18.88 -6.65 -18.33
C GLY A 337 18.82 -5.68 -17.14
N PRO A 338 19.96 -5.40 -16.47
CA PRO A 338 20.09 -4.31 -15.51
C PRO A 338 19.58 -2.94 -16.01
N PRO A 339 19.42 -1.93 -15.13
CA PRO A 339 18.95 -0.61 -15.49
C PRO A 339 19.85 0.08 -16.52
N GLY A 340 19.21 0.68 -17.53
CA GLY A 340 19.91 1.45 -18.55
C GLY A 340 20.69 0.63 -19.58
N THR A 341 20.64 -0.70 -19.56
CA THR A 341 21.43 -1.55 -20.47
C THR A 341 20.79 -1.80 -21.84
N GLY A 342 19.67 -1.14 -22.13
CA GLY A 342 19.05 -1.17 -23.46
C GLY A 342 18.10 -2.35 -23.70
N LYS A 343 17.44 -2.91 -22.68
CA LYS A 343 16.39 -3.94 -22.81
C LYS A 343 15.41 -3.65 -23.95
N THR A 344 14.75 -2.49 -23.88
CA THR A 344 13.75 -2.02 -24.87
C THR A 344 14.35 -1.90 -26.27
N HIS A 345 15.58 -1.39 -26.40
CA HIS A 345 16.28 -1.30 -27.67
C HIS A 345 16.56 -2.68 -28.26
N THR A 346 17.07 -3.60 -27.43
CA THR A 346 17.41 -4.97 -27.83
C THR A 346 16.16 -5.73 -28.28
N MET A 347 15.05 -5.59 -27.55
CA MET A 347 13.78 -6.19 -27.95
C MET A 347 13.24 -5.63 -29.27
N ALA A 348 13.33 -4.31 -29.47
CA ALA A 348 12.91 -3.69 -30.73
C ALA A 348 13.76 -4.19 -31.91
N GLU A 349 15.06 -4.32 -31.72
CA GLU A 349 15.98 -4.86 -32.74
C GLU A 349 15.69 -6.32 -33.06
N LEU A 350 15.49 -7.17 -32.04
CA LEU A 350 15.09 -8.57 -32.23
C LEU A 350 13.75 -8.69 -32.97
N ALA A 351 12.79 -7.80 -32.68
CA ALA A 351 11.50 -7.77 -33.37
C ALA A 351 11.69 -7.40 -34.85
N ILE A 352 12.48 -6.37 -35.14
CA ILE A 352 12.79 -5.95 -36.52
C ILE A 352 13.52 -7.06 -37.29
N ASN A 353 14.52 -7.72 -36.67
CA ASN A 353 15.24 -8.84 -37.27
C ASN A 353 14.29 -10.01 -37.59
N SER A 354 13.35 -10.29 -36.69
CA SER A 354 12.33 -11.33 -36.90
C SER A 354 11.38 -10.98 -38.05
N ILE A 355 10.91 -9.73 -38.13
CA ILE A 355 10.06 -9.25 -39.25
C ILE A 355 10.81 -9.37 -40.58
N ASN A 356 12.08 -8.97 -40.62
CA ASN A 356 12.92 -9.05 -41.81
C ASN A 356 13.12 -10.52 -42.27
N ALA A 357 13.10 -11.46 -41.33
CA ALA A 357 13.10 -12.90 -41.60
C ALA A 357 11.70 -13.47 -41.94
N GLY A 358 10.68 -12.63 -42.07
CA GLY A 358 9.30 -13.05 -42.37
C GLY A 358 8.55 -13.68 -41.19
N LYS A 359 9.07 -13.56 -39.97
CA LYS A 359 8.50 -14.16 -38.75
C LYS A 359 7.49 -13.23 -38.08
N THR A 360 6.53 -13.85 -37.39
CA THR A 360 5.55 -13.17 -36.53
C THR A 360 6.06 -13.03 -35.09
N VAL A 361 5.78 -11.89 -34.46
CA VAL A 361 6.28 -11.54 -33.13
C VAL A 361 5.13 -11.11 -32.21
N LEU A 362 5.09 -11.67 -31.00
CA LEU A 362 4.24 -11.17 -29.91
C LEU A 362 5.13 -10.61 -28.80
N ILE A 363 4.92 -9.35 -28.46
CA ILE A 363 5.63 -8.66 -27.37
C ILE A 363 4.65 -8.44 -26.24
N VAL A 364 4.98 -8.94 -25.05
CA VAL A 364 4.13 -8.87 -23.86
C VAL A 364 4.87 -8.27 -22.67
N SER A 365 4.15 -7.54 -21.81
CA SER A 365 4.67 -7.06 -20.53
C SER A 365 3.55 -6.93 -19.48
N HIS A 366 3.94 -6.62 -18.24
CA HIS A 366 3.03 -6.38 -17.12
C HIS A 366 2.37 -5.01 -17.09
N SER A 367 3.01 -4.00 -17.69
CA SER A 367 2.54 -2.60 -17.63
C SER A 367 2.37 -2.03 -19.03
N ASN A 368 1.44 -1.08 -19.19
CA ASN A 368 1.29 -0.38 -20.47
C ASN A 368 2.55 0.44 -20.81
N VAL A 369 3.23 1.02 -19.82
CA VAL A 369 4.46 1.81 -20.01
C VAL A 369 5.55 1.01 -20.70
N SER A 370 5.80 -0.23 -20.26
CA SER A 370 6.83 -1.10 -20.85
C SER A 370 6.50 -1.45 -22.30
N VAL A 371 5.23 -1.77 -22.58
CA VAL A 371 4.79 -2.13 -23.94
C VAL A 371 4.88 -0.92 -24.88
N ASP A 372 4.46 0.26 -24.41
CA ASP A 372 4.54 1.51 -25.17
C ASP A 372 6.00 1.85 -25.50
N GLY A 373 6.92 1.69 -24.53
CA GLY A 373 8.35 1.89 -24.74
C GLY A 373 8.92 1.03 -25.86
N VAL A 374 8.59 -0.26 -25.90
CA VAL A 374 9.06 -1.16 -26.97
C VAL A 374 8.42 -0.80 -28.32
N ALA A 375 7.12 -0.53 -28.35
CA ALA A 375 6.41 -0.16 -29.58
C ALA A 375 6.94 1.15 -30.19
N LYS A 376 7.17 2.17 -29.35
CA LYS A 376 7.78 3.44 -29.74
C LYS A 376 9.19 3.21 -30.28
N LYS A 377 9.99 2.35 -29.63
CA LYS A 377 11.35 2.07 -30.08
C LYS A 377 11.40 1.37 -31.43
N ILE A 378 10.45 0.47 -31.72
CA ILE A 378 10.30 -0.15 -33.03
C ILE A 378 9.98 0.90 -34.11
N ASP A 379 9.04 1.82 -33.84
CA ASP A 379 8.71 2.93 -34.76
C ASP A 379 9.94 3.79 -35.06
N GLU A 380 10.68 4.21 -34.03
CA GLU A 380 11.90 5.01 -34.14
C GLU A 380 12.95 4.33 -35.02
N LEU A 381 13.27 3.05 -34.74
CA LEU A 381 14.30 2.31 -35.46
C LEU A 381 13.91 2.06 -36.93
N LEU A 382 12.66 1.73 -37.20
CA LEU A 382 12.18 1.53 -38.58
C LEU A 382 12.18 2.82 -39.38
N ARG A 383 11.80 3.95 -38.78
CA ARG A 383 11.91 5.27 -39.43
C ARG A 383 13.35 5.64 -39.70
N LYS A 384 14.24 5.45 -38.72
CA LYS A 384 15.68 5.71 -38.86
C LYS A 384 16.31 4.88 -39.98
N ASN A 385 15.87 3.63 -40.16
CA ASN A 385 16.36 2.73 -41.20
C ASN A 385 15.59 2.85 -42.53
N ASN A 386 14.70 3.83 -42.69
CA ASN A 386 13.83 4.01 -43.87
C ASN A 386 12.89 2.82 -44.19
N GLN A 387 12.61 1.95 -43.22
CA GLN A 387 11.76 0.76 -43.37
C GLN A 387 10.29 1.03 -43.01
N THR A 388 9.75 2.19 -43.41
CA THR A 388 8.39 2.62 -43.01
C THR A 388 7.24 1.88 -43.70
N ALA A 389 7.53 1.03 -44.70
CA ALA A 389 6.51 0.26 -45.41
C ALA A 389 5.74 -0.70 -44.48
N ALA A 390 6.43 -1.34 -43.54
CA ALA A 390 5.81 -2.24 -42.55
C ALA A 390 4.82 -1.49 -41.65
N LEU A 391 5.18 -0.27 -41.23
CA LEU A 391 4.33 0.61 -40.42
C LEU A 391 3.07 1.04 -41.19
N LYS A 392 3.22 1.50 -42.43
CA LYS A 392 2.09 1.94 -43.29
C LYS A 392 1.13 0.80 -43.64
N ALA A 393 1.64 -0.42 -43.72
CA ALA A 393 0.88 -1.64 -43.96
C ALA A 393 0.20 -2.20 -42.69
N GLY A 394 0.41 -1.60 -41.52
CA GLY A 394 -0.18 -2.08 -40.26
C GLY A 394 0.40 -3.40 -39.79
N LYS A 395 1.62 -3.74 -40.21
CA LYS A 395 2.28 -4.98 -39.78
C LYS A 395 2.70 -4.94 -38.32
N ILE A 396 2.74 -3.77 -37.68
CA ILE A 396 3.25 -3.58 -36.33
C ILE A 396 2.23 -2.76 -35.57
N LEU A 397 1.56 -3.38 -34.59
CA LEU A 397 0.49 -2.75 -33.85
C LEU A 397 0.68 -2.90 -32.34
N ARG A 398 0.58 -1.78 -31.63
CA ARG A 398 0.38 -1.69 -30.19
C ARG A 398 -1.10 -1.82 -29.89
N TYR A 399 -1.50 -2.91 -29.24
CA TYR A 399 -2.89 -3.24 -28.95
C TYR A 399 -3.22 -3.07 -27.46
N GLY A 400 -4.20 -2.23 -27.14
CA GLY A 400 -4.62 -1.92 -25.77
C GLY A 400 -4.56 -0.43 -25.46
N TYR A 401 -4.59 -0.08 -24.18
CA TYR A 401 -4.44 1.30 -23.75
C TYR A 401 -2.99 1.77 -23.96
N VAL A 402 -2.82 3.00 -24.44
CA VAL A 402 -1.51 3.63 -24.66
C VAL A 402 -1.40 4.83 -23.73
N ARG A 403 -0.38 4.81 -22.88
CA ARG A 403 -0.09 5.85 -21.88
C ARG A 403 0.86 6.92 -22.43
N ASP A 404 1.80 6.55 -23.30
CA ASP A 404 2.70 7.51 -23.96
C ASP A 404 1.91 8.46 -24.89
N GLU A 405 2.04 9.77 -24.69
CA GLU A 405 1.21 10.76 -25.38
C GLU A 405 1.45 10.83 -26.89
N GLU A 406 2.70 10.64 -27.33
CA GLU A 406 3.08 10.66 -28.74
C GLU A 406 2.58 9.40 -29.43
N LEU A 407 2.82 8.23 -28.83
CA LEU A 407 2.37 6.94 -29.35
C LEU A 407 0.84 6.85 -29.37
N ASN A 408 0.17 7.45 -28.39
CA ASN A 408 -1.28 7.42 -28.29
C ASN A 408 -1.94 8.04 -29.53
N LYS A 409 -1.32 9.03 -30.18
CA LYS A 409 -1.83 9.67 -31.42
C LYS A 409 -1.19 9.13 -32.71
N ASN A 410 -0.30 8.13 -32.62
CA ASN A 410 0.44 7.63 -33.76
C ASN A 410 -0.47 6.81 -34.72
N PRO A 411 -0.68 7.24 -35.98
CA PRO A 411 -1.61 6.60 -36.91
C PRO A 411 -1.08 5.29 -37.50
N TYR A 412 0.16 4.90 -37.21
CA TYR A 412 0.79 3.72 -37.80
C TYR A 412 0.98 2.58 -36.79
N VAL A 413 1.20 2.90 -35.52
CA VAL A 413 1.55 1.91 -34.49
C VAL A 413 0.43 1.68 -33.50
N ASN A 414 -0.34 2.70 -33.12
CA ASN A 414 -1.49 2.50 -32.25
C ASN A 414 -2.61 1.80 -33.04
N SER A 415 -3.01 0.59 -32.64
CA SER A 415 -4.02 -0.22 -33.33
C SER A 415 -5.33 0.53 -33.56
N PHE A 416 -5.75 1.34 -32.58
CA PHE A 416 -6.96 2.12 -32.65
C PHE A 416 -6.85 3.18 -33.75
N TYR A 417 -5.81 4.02 -33.70
CA TYR A 417 -5.66 5.14 -34.63
C TYR A 417 -5.31 4.66 -36.04
N TYR A 418 -4.56 3.58 -36.16
CA TYR A 418 -4.37 2.89 -37.43
C TYR A 418 -5.72 2.51 -38.06
N THR A 419 -6.60 1.86 -37.29
CA THR A 419 -7.93 1.49 -37.75
C THR A 419 -8.77 2.70 -38.15
N VAL A 420 -8.69 3.78 -37.38
CA VAL A 420 -9.34 5.06 -37.72
C VAL A 420 -8.87 5.57 -39.09
N THR A 421 -7.56 5.56 -39.37
CA THR A 421 -7.03 6.04 -40.66
C THR A 421 -7.45 5.20 -41.85
N LYS A 422 -7.77 3.92 -41.65
CA LYS A 422 -8.28 3.04 -42.71
C LYS A 422 -9.78 3.21 -42.97
N ASN A 423 -10.48 4.00 -42.16
CA ASN A 423 -11.89 4.31 -42.36
C ASN A 423 -12.12 5.83 -42.44
N PRO A 424 -11.85 6.46 -43.61
CA PRO A 424 -11.88 7.91 -43.78
C PRO A 424 -13.23 8.53 -43.41
N VAL A 425 -14.32 7.82 -43.70
CA VAL A 425 -15.70 8.26 -43.40
C VAL A 425 -15.93 8.35 -41.90
N LEU A 426 -15.56 7.31 -41.15
CA LEU A 426 -15.69 7.32 -39.69
C LEU A 426 -14.71 8.30 -39.05
N ASN A 427 -13.52 8.47 -39.61
CA ASN A 427 -12.53 9.45 -39.13
C ASN A 427 -13.02 10.88 -39.26
N GLU A 428 -13.48 11.29 -40.45
CA GLU A 428 -13.99 12.65 -40.68
C GLU A 428 -15.22 12.94 -39.82
N LYS A 429 -16.11 11.95 -39.66
CA LYS A 429 -17.27 12.08 -38.78
C LYS A 429 -16.87 12.19 -37.30
N LEU A 430 -15.86 11.43 -36.87
CA LEU A 430 -15.33 11.48 -35.51
C LEU A 430 -14.70 12.84 -35.21
N ASP A 431 -13.87 13.36 -36.11
CA ASP A 431 -13.19 14.66 -35.96
C ASP A 431 -14.20 15.81 -35.90
N LYS A 432 -15.21 15.83 -36.79
CA LYS A 432 -16.28 16.84 -36.79
C LYS A 432 -17.07 16.83 -35.49
N LEU A 433 -17.51 15.66 -35.04
CA LEU A 433 -18.27 15.52 -33.80
C LEU A 433 -17.43 15.85 -32.56
N GLN A 434 -16.13 15.53 -32.57
CA GLN A 434 -15.21 15.85 -31.47
C GLN A 434 -14.99 17.36 -31.36
N ALA A 435 -14.78 18.05 -32.49
CA ALA A 435 -14.68 19.51 -32.53
C ALA A 435 -15.99 20.22 -32.10
N GLU A 436 -17.15 19.71 -32.54
CA GLU A 436 -18.46 20.21 -32.11
C GLU A 436 -18.68 19.98 -30.61
N TYR A 437 -18.31 18.80 -30.09
CA TYR A 437 -18.37 18.47 -28.68
C TYR A 437 -17.52 19.40 -27.82
N ASP A 438 -16.26 19.63 -28.20
CA ASP A 438 -15.34 20.47 -27.43
C ASP A 438 -15.85 21.92 -27.40
N LYS A 439 -16.34 22.45 -28.53
CA LYS A 439 -16.94 23.79 -28.60
C LYS A 439 -18.19 23.93 -27.71
N LEU A 440 -19.12 22.97 -27.77
CA LEU A 440 -20.37 23.02 -27.01
C LEU A 440 -20.17 22.79 -25.51
N LYS A 441 -19.23 21.90 -25.14
CA LYS A 441 -18.84 21.64 -23.75
C LYS A 441 -18.36 22.91 -23.03
N HIS A 442 -17.56 23.73 -23.71
CA HIS A 442 -17.04 24.97 -23.12
C HIS A 442 -18.07 26.11 -23.08
N THR A 443 -19.07 26.11 -23.98
CA THR A 443 -19.99 27.24 -24.15
C THR A 443 -21.38 27.04 -23.52
N LYS A 444 -21.94 25.83 -23.56
CA LYS A 444 -23.33 25.54 -23.16
C LYS A 444 -23.47 24.61 -21.96
N GLY A 445 -22.34 24.21 -21.37
CA GLY A 445 -22.31 23.22 -20.30
C GLY A 445 -22.65 21.82 -20.79
N LEU A 446 -22.49 20.87 -19.90
CA LEU A 446 -22.46 19.46 -20.25
C LEU A 446 -23.84 18.77 -20.24
N ASP A 447 -24.81 19.39 -19.56
CA ASP A 447 -26.21 18.95 -19.50
C ASP A 447 -27.02 19.30 -20.75
N ASN A 448 -26.38 19.91 -21.76
CA ASN A 448 -27.04 20.29 -23.01
C ASN A 448 -27.47 19.02 -23.79
N PRO A 449 -28.74 18.92 -24.24
CA PRO A 449 -29.23 17.75 -24.98
C PRO A 449 -28.40 17.38 -26.21
N ARG A 450 -27.87 18.38 -26.94
CA ARG A 450 -27.00 18.17 -28.11
C ARG A 450 -25.63 17.62 -27.71
N VAL A 451 -25.09 18.02 -26.56
CA VAL A 451 -23.82 17.49 -26.01
C VAL A 451 -23.98 16.01 -25.63
N ILE A 452 -25.15 15.61 -25.13
CA ILE A 452 -25.49 14.21 -24.82
C ILE A 452 -25.65 13.38 -26.11
N GLU A 453 -26.36 13.90 -27.11
CA GLU A 453 -26.56 13.23 -28.41
C GLU A 453 -25.26 13.03 -29.18
N ILE A 454 -24.45 14.08 -29.37
CA ILE A 454 -23.10 13.99 -29.94
C ILE A 454 -22.29 12.95 -29.16
N ARG A 455 -22.55 12.86 -27.86
CA ARG A 455 -21.80 11.96 -27.01
C ARG A 455 -22.10 10.49 -27.31
N GLU A 456 -23.36 10.15 -27.51
CA GLU A 456 -23.78 8.82 -27.94
C GLU A 456 -23.26 8.48 -29.34
N ASP A 457 -23.31 9.43 -30.27
CA ASP A 457 -22.87 9.23 -31.66
C ASP A 457 -21.36 9.01 -31.79
N ILE A 458 -20.55 9.81 -31.08
CA ILE A 458 -19.11 9.54 -30.92
C ILE A 458 -18.90 8.14 -30.33
N GLY A 459 -19.79 7.69 -29.44
CA GLY A 459 -19.72 6.36 -28.86
C GLY A 459 -19.92 5.25 -29.89
N LYS A 460 -20.98 5.34 -30.69
CA LYS A 460 -21.33 4.39 -31.77
C LYS A 460 -20.22 4.27 -32.82
N ILE A 461 -19.75 5.40 -33.35
CA ILE A 461 -18.70 5.46 -34.39
C ILE A 461 -17.46 4.71 -33.93
N ARG A 462 -17.06 5.00 -32.70
CA ARG A 462 -15.87 4.44 -32.15
C ARG A 462 -16.08 2.95 -31.74
N SER A 463 -17.26 2.48 -31.35
CA SER A 463 -17.51 1.02 -31.25
C SER A 463 -17.29 0.32 -32.59
N ALA A 464 -17.80 0.88 -33.69
CA ALA A 464 -17.59 0.32 -35.02
C ALA A 464 -16.09 0.26 -35.42
N ILE A 465 -15.30 1.28 -35.06
CA ILE A 465 -13.83 1.25 -35.24
C ILE A 465 -13.20 0.13 -34.41
N ARG A 466 -13.69 -0.19 -33.21
CA ARG A 466 -13.11 -1.24 -32.34
C ARG A 466 -13.35 -2.65 -32.86
N GLU A 467 -14.48 -2.87 -33.51
CA GLU A 467 -14.79 -4.14 -34.15
C GLU A 467 -13.84 -4.39 -35.34
N GLN A 468 -13.53 -3.34 -36.11
CA GLN A 468 -12.54 -3.39 -37.19
C GLN A 468 -11.09 -3.51 -36.68
N GLU A 469 -10.80 -2.96 -35.50
CA GLU A 469 -9.46 -2.98 -34.90
C GLU A 469 -8.98 -4.40 -34.63
N GLN A 470 -9.89 -5.29 -34.20
CA GLN A 470 -9.57 -6.70 -34.00
C GLN A 470 -9.10 -7.37 -35.29
N HIS A 471 -9.70 -7.04 -36.44
CA HIS A 471 -9.26 -7.59 -37.73
C HIS A 471 -7.82 -7.19 -38.05
N TYR A 472 -7.47 -5.91 -37.94
CA TYR A 472 -6.10 -5.45 -38.23
C TYR A 472 -5.06 -6.01 -37.26
N VAL A 473 -5.38 -6.06 -35.95
CA VAL A 473 -4.52 -6.72 -34.95
C VAL A 473 -4.36 -8.19 -35.28
N SER A 474 -5.38 -8.81 -35.87
CA SER A 474 -5.31 -10.22 -36.20
C SER A 474 -4.35 -10.56 -37.35
N GLU A 475 -4.13 -9.62 -38.27
CA GLU A 475 -3.25 -9.76 -39.43
C GLU A 475 -1.84 -9.18 -39.23
N ALA A 476 -1.64 -8.41 -38.15
CA ALA A 476 -0.35 -7.80 -37.85
C ALA A 476 0.76 -8.86 -37.64
N SER A 477 1.94 -8.57 -38.19
CA SER A 477 3.13 -9.40 -38.00
C SER A 477 3.73 -9.23 -36.60
N VAL A 478 3.60 -8.05 -36.01
CA VAL A 478 4.02 -7.75 -34.64
C VAL A 478 2.85 -7.18 -33.85
N VAL A 479 2.55 -7.81 -32.73
CA VAL A 479 1.56 -7.32 -31.76
C VAL A 479 2.26 -7.07 -30.44
N ALA A 480 2.19 -5.83 -29.95
CA ALA A 480 2.68 -5.45 -28.62
C ALA A 480 1.49 -5.20 -27.69
N THR A 481 1.39 -5.92 -26.57
CA THR A 481 0.25 -5.81 -25.65
C THR A 481 0.58 -6.23 -24.21
N THR A 482 -0.35 -6.10 -23.26
CA THR A 482 -0.14 -6.54 -21.87
C THR A 482 -0.46 -8.03 -21.70
N ILE A 483 0.14 -8.68 -20.69
CA ILE A 483 -0.17 -10.07 -20.33
C ILE A 483 -1.64 -10.23 -19.92
N SER A 484 -2.23 -9.23 -19.25
CA SER A 484 -3.65 -9.21 -18.92
C SER A 484 -4.52 -9.26 -20.19
N LYS A 485 -4.13 -8.50 -21.22
CA LYS A 485 -4.87 -8.43 -22.49
C LYS A 485 -4.85 -9.76 -23.24
N ILE A 486 -3.72 -10.46 -23.32
CA ILE A 486 -3.68 -11.78 -23.97
C ILE A 486 -4.47 -12.84 -23.18
N VAL A 487 -4.60 -12.67 -21.86
CA VAL A 487 -5.32 -13.56 -20.97
C VAL A 487 -6.83 -13.39 -21.05
N ILE A 488 -7.33 -12.18 -21.27
CA ILE A 488 -8.78 -11.92 -21.34
C ILE A 488 -9.32 -11.93 -22.78
N ASP A 489 -8.55 -11.44 -23.74
CA ASP A 489 -9.05 -11.18 -25.08
C ASP A 489 -9.03 -12.44 -25.96
N GLY A 490 -10.21 -12.83 -26.46
CA GLY A 490 -10.40 -14.04 -27.27
C GLY A 490 -9.74 -13.97 -28.65
N ILE A 491 -9.31 -12.79 -29.14
CA ILE A 491 -8.56 -12.67 -30.40
C ILE A 491 -7.26 -13.50 -30.40
N PHE A 492 -6.70 -13.73 -29.21
CA PHE A 492 -5.48 -14.52 -29.05
C PHE A 492 -5.76 -16.03 -28.95
N ASP A 493 -7.02 -16.45 -28.82
CA ASP A 493 -7.35 -17.86 -28.73
C ASP A 493 -6.90 -18.60 -30.00
N ASN A 494 -6.22 -19.73 -29.81
CA ASN A 494 -5.62 -20.55 -30.87
C ASN A 494 -4.55 -19.85 -31.75
N LYS A 495 -4.15 -18.62 -31.44
CA LYS A 495 -3.03 -17.96 -32.14
C LYS A 495 -1.67 -18.44 -31.66
N LYS A 496 -0.71 -18.43 -32.58
CA LYS A 496 0.71 -18.69 -32.32
C LYS A 496 1.56 -17.69 -33.09
N TYR A 497 2.70 -17.34 -32.50
CA TYR A 497 3.70 -16.44 -33.05
C TYR A 497 5.03 -17.17 -33.10
N ASP A 498 5.85 -16.87 -34.10
CA ASP A 498 7.14 -17.54 -34.26
C ASP A 498 8.09 -17.13 -33.14
N VAL A 499 8.04 -15.85 -32.75
CA VAL A 499 8.79 -15.29 -31.61
C VAL A 499 7.83 -14.68 -30.59
N VAL A 500 8.02 -15.01 -29.31
CA VAL A 500 7.33 -14.35 -28.21
C VAL A 500 8.36 -13.75 -27.26
N MET A 501 8.25 -12.46 -26.98
CA MET A 501 9.12 -11.74 -26.06
C MET A 501 8.33 -11.24 -24.87
N PHE A 502 8.81 -11.48 -23.67
CA PHE A 502 8.19 -11.01 -22.44
C PHE A 502 9.15 -10.05 -21.72
N ASP A 503 8.78 -8.77 -21.61
CA ASP A 503 9.52 -7.75 -20.86
C ASP A 503 9.04 -7.63 -19.40
N GLU A 504 9.95 -7.21 -18.52
CA GLU A 504 9.76 -7.09 -17.06
C GLU A 504 9.29 -8.40 -16.39
N VAL A 505 9.81 -9.56 -16.84
CA VAL A 505 9.42 -10.89 -16.32
C VAL A 505 9.71 -11.09 -14.83
N SER A 506 10.56 -10.25 -14.22
CA SER A 506 10.82 -10.30 -12.78
C SER A 506 9.60 -9.91 -11.93
N MET A 507 8.62 -9.21 -12.50
CA MET A 507 7.36 -8.87 -11.82
C MET A 507 6.24 -9.89 -12.08
N ALA A 508 6.49 -10.90 -12.94
CA ALA A 508 5.51 -11.88 -13.38
C ALA A 508 5.44 -13.08 -12.45
N TYR A 509 4.22 -13.59 -12.21
CA TYR A 509 4.07 -14.95 -11.72
C TYR A 509 4.64 -15.93 -12.75
N VAL A 510 5.30 -17.00 -12.28
CA VAL A 510 5.81 -18.06 -13.16
C VAL A 510 4.71 -18.57 -14.12
N LEU A 511 3.48 -18.70 -13.63
CA LEU A 511 2.34 -19.14 -14.47
C LEU A 511 1.94 -18.15 -15.57
N GLN A 512 2.18 -16.85 -15.40
CA GLN A 512 1.98 -15.86 -16.47
C GLN A 512 3.06 -16.01 -17.56
N VAL A 513 4.31 -16.28 -17.17
CA VAL A 513 5.39 -16.60 -18.10
C VAL A 513 5.05 -17.87 -18.88
N VAL A 514 4.62 -18.94 -18.19
CA VAL A 514 4.19 -20.19 -18.82
C VAL A 514 3.04 -19.96 -19.81
N CYS A 515 2.05 -19.13 -19.44
CA CYS A 515 0.96 -18.76 -20.34
C CYS A 515 1.49 -18.08 -21.61
N ALA A 516 2.39 -17.10 -21.49
CA ALA A 516 3.01 -16.42 -22.63
C ALA A 516 3.79 -17.38 -23.54
N VAL A 517 4.55 -18.32 -22.96
CA VAL A 517 5.30 -19.36 -23.71
C VAL A 517 4.38 -20.18 -24.60
N THR A 518 3.14 -20.43 -24.17
CA THR A 518 2.22 -21.24 -24.98
C THR A 518 1.95 -20.62 -26.35
N PHE A 519 2.13 -19.31 -26.53
CA PHE A 519 1.94 -18.62 -27.80
C PHE A 519 3.13 -18.76 -28.77
N ALA A 520 4.30 -19.24 -28.32
CA ALA A 520 5.51 -19.34 -29.13
C ALA A 520 5.55 -20.62 -29.99
N ARG A 521 6.02 -20.50 -31.23
CA ARG A 521 6.37 -21.64 -32.11
C ARG A 521 7.85 -21.98 -32.09
N GLU A 522 8.72 -20.98 -32.19
CA GLU A 522 10.16 -21.17 -32.38
C GLU A 522 10.98 -20.64 -31.20
N HIS A 523 10.78 -19.38 -30.83
CA HIS A 523 11.61 -18.70 -29.83
C HIS A 523 10.76 -18.03 -28.75
N PHE A 524 11.15 -18.23 -27.48
CA PHE A 524 10.63 -17.48 -26.34
C PHE A 524 11.77 -16.77 -25.62
N ILE A 525 11.62 -15.45 -25.46
CA ILE A 525 12.64 -14.57 -24.92
C ILE A 525 12.09 -13.88 -23.67
N CYS A 526 12.62 -14.25 -22.49
CA CYS A 526 12.36 -13.55 -21.24
C CYS A 526 13.34 -12.39 -21.08
N VAL A 527 12.86 -11.20 -20.78
CA VAL A 527 13.70 -10.03 -20.50
C VAL A 527 13.29 -9.44 -19.16
N GLY A 528 14.24 -9.25 -18.25
CA GLY A 528 13.95 -8.66 -16.95
C GLY A 528 15.18 -8.51 -16.06
N ASP A 529 14.94 -8.09 -14.81
CA ASP A 529 16.00 -7.91 -13.83
C ASP A 529 15.55 -8.37 -12.44
N PHE A 530 16.00 -9.56 -12.03
CA PHE A 530 15.71 -10.12 -10.71
C PHE A 530 16.38 -9.39 -9.55
N MET A 531 17.23 -8.38 -9.82
CA MET A 531 17.72 -7.43 -8.82
C MET A 531 16.82 -6.19 -8.66
N GLN A 532 15.72 -6.10 -9.42
CA GLN A 532 14.62 -5.14 -9.23
C GLN A 532 13.40 -5.84 -8.61
N LEU A 533 12.20 -5.23 -8.66
CA LEU A 533 11.03 -5.69 -7.92
C LEU A 533 10.54 -7.07 -8.39
N ALA A 534 10.05 -7.84 -7.41
CA ALA A 534 9.44 -9.16 -7.59
C ALA A 534 7.92 -9.05 -7.77
N PRO A 535 7.25 -10.16 -8.13
CA PRO A 535 5.79 -10.24 -8.10
C PRO A 535 5.27 -10.03 -6.68
N ILE A 536 4.05 -9.50 -6.56
CA ILE A 536 3.41 -9.20 -5.28
C ILE A 536 2.18 -10.11 -5.14
N ALA A 537 2.16 -10.93 -4.08
CA ALA A 537 1.01 -11.74 -3.70
C ALA A 537 0.64 -11.50 -2.22
N GLN A 538 -0.65 -11.59 -1.89
CA GLN A 538 -1.18 -11.24 -0.57
C GLN A 538 -1.67 -12.43 0.24
N SER A 539 -1.99 -13.56 -0.40
CA SER A 539 -2.44 -14.77 0.28
C SER A 539 -1.34 -15.43 1.10
N GLU A 540 -1.73 -16.41 1.91
CA GLU A 540 -0.79 -17.26 2.67
C GLU A 540 0.17 -18.06 1.78
N LYS A 541 -0.12 -18.20 0.47
CA LYS A 541 0.75 -18.86 -0.50
C LYS A 541 1.69 -17.89 -1.24
N LYS A 542 1.86 -16.67 -0.72
CA LYS A 542 2.74 -15.65 -1.30
C LYS A 542 4.18 -16.11 -1.50
N ASP A 543 4.70 -17.01 -0.67
CA ASP A 543 6.10 -17.47 -0.76
C ASP A 543 6.37 -18.22 -2.08
N ILE A 544 5.35 -18.87 -2.63
CA ILE A 544 5.41 -19.54 -3.94
C ILE A 544 5.18 -18.53 -5.07
N LEU A 545 4.19 -17.63 -4.92
CA LEU A 545 3.80 -16.70 -5.99
C LEU A 545 4.76 -15.51 -6.17
N CYS A 546 5.46 -15.10 -5.11
CA CYS A 546 6.47 -14.04 -5.19
C CYS A 546 7.81 -14.56 -5.75
N GLN A 547 7.91 -15.87 -6.05
CA GLN A 547 9.06 -16.42 -6.76
C GLN A 547 8.99 -15.98 -8.24
N ASP A 548 9.94 -15.16 -8.67
CA ASP A 548 10.08 -14.79 -10.07
C ASP A 548 10.68 -15.94 -10.92
N ILE A 549 10.59 -15.82 -12.25
CA ILE A 549 11.08 -16.85 -13.19
C ILE A 549 12.59 -17.13 -13.04
N PHE A 550 13.39 -16.13 -12.64
CA PHE A 550 14.84 -16.32 -12.47
C PHE A 550 15.12 -17.16 -11.22
N ALA A 551 14.42 -16.89 -10.12
CA ALA A 551 14.49 -17.71 -8.92
C ALA A 551 13.99 -19.14 -9.18
N TYR A 552 12.90 -19.29 -9.95
CA TYR A 552 12.38 -20.60 -10.34
C TYR A 552 13.37 -21.43 -11.17
N LEU A 553 14.02 -20.82 -12.15
CA LEU A 553 15.06 -21.46 -12.97
C LEU A 553 16.37 -21.71 -12.20
N GLY A 554 16.46 -21.34 -10.92
CA GLY A 554 17.67 -21.48 -10.11
C GLY A 554 18.79 -20.49 -10.42
N ILE A 555 18.52 -19.47 -11.24
CA ILE A 555 19.48 -18.42 -11.61
C ILE A 555 19.83 -17.54 -10.42
N ASN A 556 18.85 -17.27 -9.55
CA ASN A 556 19.04 -16.48 -8.33
C ASN A 556 18.59 -17.30 -7.12
N ARG A 557 19.53 -17.66 -6.23
CA ARG A 557 19.21 -18.35 -4.96
C ARG A 557 19.87 -17.59 -3.82
N SER A 558 19.07 -17.18 -2.83
CA SER A 558 19.52 -16.44 -1.65
C SER A 558 20.36 -15.18 -1.97
N GLY A 559 20.07 -14.52 -3.10
CA GLY A 559 20.79 -13.31 -3.53
C GLY A 559 22.10 -13.57 -4.30
N HIS A 560 22.46 -14.84 -4.53
CA HIS A 560 23.59 -15.25 -5.35
C HIS A 560 23.14 -15.60 -6.77
N VAL A 561 23.94 -15.18 -7.75
CA VAL A 561 23.70 -15.44 -9.17
C VAL A 561 24.47 -16.66 -9.62
N TYR A 562 23.76 -17.62 -10.20
CA TYR A 562 24.27 -18.87 -10.73
C TYR A 562 24.20 -18.90 -12.26
N TYR A 563 25.09 -19.66 -12.87
CA TYR A 563 25.05 -19.90 -14.31
C TYR A 563 23.84 -20.76 -14.68
N HIS A 564 23.26 -20.44 -15.83
CA HIS A 564 22.19 -21.21 -16.45
C HIS A 564 22.36 -21.13 -17.98
N PRO A 565 22.23 -22.22 -18.75
CA PRO A 565 22.54 -22.23 -20.19
C PRO A 565 21.65 -21.30 -21.04
N TRP A 566 20.44 -21.02 -20.58
CA TRP A 566 19.53 -20.04 -21.22
C TRP A 566 19.86 -18.58 -20.86
N LEU A 567 20.71 -18.32 -19.87
CA LEU A 567 20.95 -16.98 -19.33
C LEU A 567 22.03 -16.23 -20.12
N VAL A 568 21.73 -14.98 -20.44
CA VAL A 568 22.67 -14.01 -21.05
C VAL A 568 22.43 -12.63 -20.45
N MET A 569 23.46 -11.79 -20.33
CA MET A 569 23.39 -10.50 -19.63
C MET A 569 23.69 -9.31 -20.55
N LEU A 570 22.83 -8.30 -20.54
CA LEU A 570 23.18 -6.96 -21.04
C LEU A 570 23.98 -6.24 -19.95
N ASN A 571 25.26 -5.98 -20.15
CA ASN A 571 26.13 -5.48 -19.08
C ASN A 571 26.59 -4.02 -19.25
N GLU A 572 26.31 -3.35 -20.37
CA GLU A 572 26.70 -1.95 -20.58
C GLU A 572 25.51 -1.01 -20.44
N GLN A 573 25.55 -0.09 -19.46
CA GLN A 573 24.48 0.88 -19.19
C GLN A 573 24.72 2.22 -19.91
N ARG A 574 23.65 2.83 -20.39
CA ARG A 574 23.61 4.10 -21.14
C ARG A 574 22.73 5.19 -20.49
N ARG A 575 22.18 4.92 -19.31
CA ARG A 575 21.22 5.81 -18.60
C ARG A 575 21.93 6.76 -17.63
N MET A 576 22.64 6.20 -16.66
CA MET A 576 23.06 6.88 -15.45
C MET A 576 24.44 7.52 -15.62
N HIS A 577 24.66 8.66 -14.98
CA HIS A 577 26.01 9.18 -14.77
C HIS A 577 26.85 8.16 -13.97
N PRO A 578 28.15 7.96 -14.26
CA PRO A 578 28.97 6.92 -13.64
C PRO A 578 29.00 6.93 -12.10
N GLN A 579 28.89 8.10 -11.45
CA GLN A 579 28.85 8.18 -9.98
C GLN A 579 27.56 7.60 -9.38
N ILE A 580 26.43 7.72 -10.10
CA ILE A 580 25.14 7.14 -9.69
C ILE A 580 25.20 5.63 -9.91
N ALA A 581 25.62 5.20 -11.11
CA ALA A 581 25.75 3.78 -11.46
C ALA A 581 26.72 3.03 -10.53
N GLY A 582 27.77 3.72 -10.04
CA GLY A 582 28.78 3.15 -9.16
C GLY A 582 28.22 2.51 -7.89
N PHE A 583 27.19 3.11 -7.27
CA PHE A 583 26.54 2.54 -6.09
C PHE A 583 25.87 1.19 -6.40
N SER A 584 24.96 1.17 -7.37
CA SER A 584 24.25 -0.06 -7.77
C SER A 584 25.23 -1.11 -8.28
N ASN A 585 26.25 -0.73 -9.05
CA ASN A 585 27.23 -1.67 -9.55
C ASN A 585 28.00 -2.36 -8.41
N GLN A 586 28.44 -1.60 -7.42
CA GLN A 586 29.20 -2.12 -6.28
C GLN A 586 28.36 -3.00 -5.36
N TYR A 587 27.17 -2.54 -4.96
CA TYR A 587 26.40 -3.20 -3.89
C TYR A 587 25.26 -4.10 -4.39
N VAL A 588 24.89 -4.02 -5.66
CA VAL A 588 23.77 -4.78 -6.24
C VAL A 588 24.25 -5.78 -7.29
N TYR A 589 25.03 -5.31 -8.28
CA TYR A 589 25.42 -6.08 -9.46
C TYR A 589 26.84 -6.69 -9.39
N GLY A 590 27.53 -6.55 -8.25
CA GLY A 590 28.82 -7.21 -8.01
C GLY A 590 29.93 -6.83 -9.00
N GLY A 591 29.91 -5.59 -9.51
CA GLY A 591 30.91 -5.09 -10.46
C GLY A 591 30.67 -5.49 -11.92
N MET A 592 29.57 -6.20 -12.24
CA MET A 592 29.30 -6.67 -13.61
C MET A 592 28.75 -5.59 -14.54
N LEU A 593 28.32 -4.44 -14.03
CA LEU A 593 27.77 -3.34 -14.82
C LEU A 593 28.90 -2.43 -15.34
N LEU A 594 28.93 -2.19 -16.65
CA LEU A 594 29.83 -1.27 -17.33
C LEU A 594 29.08 0.01 -17.69
N ASN A 595 29.78 1.14 -17.79
CA ASN A 595 29.23 2.39 -18.29
C ASN A 595 29.65 2.56 -19.75
N HIS A 596 28.72 2.87 -20.65
CA HIS A 596 29.10 3.30 -21.99
C HIS A 596 29.92 4.59 -21.92
N PRO A 597 30.96 4.78 -22.75
CA PRO A 597 31.85 5.96 -22.69
C PRO A 597 31.10 7.30 -22.65
N ASP A 598 30.03 7.42 -23.42
CA ASP A 598 29.26 8.67 -23.54
C ASP A 598 28.34 8.97 -22.34
N THR A 599 28.19 8.04 -21.38
CA THR A 599 27.30 8.27 -20.23
C THR A 599 27.72 9.45 -19.37
N ARG A 600 29.02 9.75 -19.32
CA ARG A 600 29.51 10.93 -18.61
C ARG A 600 29.16 12.20 -19.37
N THR A 601 29.56 12.28 -20.64
CA THR A 601 29.38 13.47 -21.48
C THR A 601 27.90 13.80 -21.69
N ASN A 602 27.07 12.80 -21.98
CA ASN A 602 25.63 12.97 -22.21
C ASN A 602 24.83 13.37 -20.97
N ARG A 603 25.47 13.44 -19.79
CA ARG A 603 24.83 13.86 -18.53
C ARG A 603 25.39 15.16 -17.98
N ASN A 604 26.40 15.75 -18.62
CA ASN A 604 27.05 16.96 -18.15
C ASN A 604 26.09 18.13 -18.00
N GLU A 605 25.16 18.34 -18.93
CA GLU A 605 24.15 19.41 -18.83
C GLU A 605 23.32 19.26 -17.56
N ILE A 606 22.78 18.06 -17.31
CA ILE A 606 22.00 17.74 -16.11
C ILE A 606 22.85 17.90 -14.83
N VAL A 607 24.10 17.41 -14.84
CA VAL A 607 25.02 17.48 -13.69
C VAL A 607 25.42 18.93 -13.40
N ASN A 608 25.56 19.77 -14.42
CA ASN A 608 25.95 21.18 -14.29
C ASN A 608 24.78 22.11 -13.94
N ALA A 609 23.53 21.69 -14.17
CA ALA A 609 22.34 22.44 -13.79
C ALA A 609 22.34 22.83 -12.30
N GLU A 610 21.57 23.85 -11.93
CA GLU A 610 21.25 24.11 -10.52
C GLU A 610 20.00 23.31 -10.11
N LEU A 611 19.80 22.93 -8.85
CA LEU A 611 20.68 23.08 -7.68
C LEU A 611 21.81 22.03 -7.69
N PHE A 612 22.89 22.27 -6.93
CA PHE A 612 24.06 21.36 -6.83
C PHE A 612 24.86 21.20 -8.13
N SER A 613 25.30 22.32 -8.71
CA SER A 613 26.11 22.31 -9.93
C SER A 613 27.37 21.46 -9.78
N LYS A 614 27.70 20.68 -10.82
CA LYS A 614 28.84 19.75 -10.89
C LYS A 614 28.74 18.54 -9.96
N GLN A 615 27.61 18.33 -9.27
CA GLN A 615 27.41 17.23 -8.32
C GLN A 615 26.34 16.27 -8.81
N ALA A 616 26.75 15.05 -9.21
CA ALA A 616 25.83 14.02 -9.69
C ALA A 616 25.10 13.28 -8.57
N ILE A 617 25.67 13.23 -7.37
CA ILE A 617 25.10 12.52 -6.22
C ILE A 617 25.15 13.42 -4.97
N ASN A 618 24.02 13.57 -4.30
CA ASN A 618 23.83 14.53 -3.21
C ASN A 618 23.08 13.87 -2.04
N LEU A 619 23.50 14.16 -0.82
CA LEU A 619 22.79 13.82 0.42
C LEU A 619 22.36 15.11 1.12
N ILE A 620 21.06 15.28 1.33
CA ILE A 620 20.49 16.31 2.21
C ILE A 620 20.23 15.64 3.55
N ASP A 621 21.13 15.88 4.50
CA ASP A 621 21.09 15.28 5.82
C ASP A 621 20.31 16.18 6.79
N LEU A 622 19.12 15.72 7.17
CA LEU A 622 18.21 16.41 8.10
C LEU A 622 18.51 16.08 9.57
N SER A 623 19.65 15.44 9.87
CA SER A 623 20.10 15.28 11.24
C SER A 623 20.34 16.64 11.91
N GLY A 624 19.94 16.75 13.18
CA GLY A 624 19.96 18.01 13.93
C GLY A 624 18.75 18.93 13.70
N CYS A 625 17.91 18.68 12.70
CA CYS A 625 16.60 19.31 12.57
C CYS A 625 15.53 18.56 13.39
N TYR A 626 14.40 19.21 13.69
CA TYR A 626 13.21 18.50 14.18
C TYR A 626 12.50 17.78 13.03
N CYS A 627 13.20 16.84 12.39
CA CYS A 627 12.69 16.04 11.28
C CYS A 627 11.90 14.86 11.87
N ALA A 628 10.58 14.98 12.04
CA ALA A 628 9.76 13.92 12.62
C ALA A 628 9.04 13.07 11.56
N ALA A 629 8.88 11.77 11.81
CA ALA A 629 8.09 10.84 11.01
C ALA A 629 6.94 10.23 11.82
N SER A 630 5.77 10.12 11.22
CA SER A 630 4.60 9.44 11.80
C SER A 630 3.98 8.48 10.79
N LYS A 631 2.95 7.75 11.21
CA LYS A 631 2.19 6.83 10.36
C LYS A 631 0.70 7.14 10.36
N ASN A 632 0.03 6.93 9.23
CA ASN A 632 -1.42 7.05 9.12
C ASN A 632 -2.12 5.75 9.57
N ALA A 633 -3.46 5.70 9.44
CA ALA A 633 -4.27 4.54 9.79
C ALA A 633 -3.90 3.27 9.01
N ASP A 634 -3.41 3.41 7.77
CA ASP A 634 -2.97 2.30 6.91
C ASP A 634 -1.51 1.88 7.18
N ASN A 635 -0.88 2.41 8.25
CA ASN A 635 0.54 2.24 8.58
C ASN A 635 1.54 2.77 7.52
N SER A 636 1.09 3.59 6.57
CA SER A 636 1.97 4.33 5.66
C SER A 636 2.63 5.49 6.41
N ARG A 637 3.94 5.68 6.22
CA ARG A 637 4.72 6.71 6.92
C ARG A 637 4.80 8.02 6.14
N PHE A 638 4.94 9.13 6.87
CA PHE A 638 5.12 10.46 6.29
C PHE A 638 5.96 11.35 7.20
N ASN A 639 6.59 12.35 6.60
CA ASN A 639 7.48 13.32 7.25
C ASN A 639 7.30 14.69 6.59
N ILE A 640 6.68 15.62 7.33
CA ILE A 640 6.24 16.92 6.79
C ILE A 640 7.45 17.79 6.38
N LEU A 641 8.49 17.86 7.22
CA LEU A 641 9.69 18.64 6.91
C LEU A 641 10.42 18.11 5.68
N SER A 642 10.62 16.78 5.63
CA SER A 642 11.24 16.12 4.47
C SER A 642 10.44 16.36 3.18
N ALA A 643 9.12 16.29 3.25
CA ALA A 643 8.24 16.54 2.10
C ALA A 643 8.41 17.97 1.57
N MET A 644 8.39 18.97 2.46
CA MET A 644 8.53 20.38 2.07
C MET A 644 9.88 20.66 1.41
N ILE A 645 10.97 20.11 1.96
CA ILE A 645 12.32 20.26 1.41
C ILE A 645 12.43 19.54 0.06
N SER A 646 11.96 18.30 -0.03
CA SER A 646 11.98 17.51 -1.28
C SER A 646 11.19 18.20 -2.40
N PHE A 647 10.00 18.72 -2.08
CA PHE A 647 9.17 19.48 -3.04
C PHE A 647 9.85 20.77 -3.49
N ALA A 648 10.42 21.54 -2.55
CA ALA A 648 11.11 22.77 -2.88
C ALA A 648 12.35 22.56 -3.76
N ILE A 649 13.16 21.53 -3.45
CA ILE A 649 14.30 21.13 -4.29
C ILE A 649 13.83 20.77 -5.69
N ALA A 650 12.74 20.01 -5.81
CA ALA A 650 12.22 19.57 -7.10
C ALA A 650 11.77 20.75 -7.97
N VAL A 651 10.98 21.69 -7.43
CA VAL A 651 10.52 22.90 -8.14
C VAL A 651 11.66 23.81 -8.55
N LYS A 652 12.67 23.99 -7.69
CA LYS A 652 13.85 24.80 -8.03
C LYS A 652 14.68 24.16 -9.14
N THR A 653 14.79 22.84 -9.13
CA THR A 653 15.59 22.08 -10.12
C THR A 653 14.88 21.97 -11.46
N GLU A 654 13.55 21.86 -11.49
CA GLU A 654 12.73 21.73 -12.70
C GLU A 654 12.97 22.86 -13.71
N LYS A 655 13.38 24.04 -13.24
CA LYS A 655 13.70 25.18 -14.12
C LYS A 655 14.91 24.96 -15.03
N ASN A 656 15.75 23.98 -14.73
CA ASN A 656 17.06 23.80 -15.36
C ASN A 656 17.22 22.46 -16.09
N VAL A 657 16.22 21.58 -16.03
CA VAL A 657 16.26 20.23 -16.61
C VAL A 657 14.88 19.85 -17.17
N GLU A 658 14.82 18.85 -18.05
CA GLU A 658 13.57 18.45 -18.70
C GLU A 658 12.64 17.69 -17.74
N THR A 659 13.20 16.82 -16.91
CA THR A 659 12.41 15.95 -16.03
C THR A 659 12.94 15.86 -14.60
N VAL A 660 12.07 16.17 -13.64
CA VAL A 660 12.34 16.02 -12.20
C VAL A 660 11.31 15.11 -11.57
N SER A 661 11.76 14.21 -10.69
CA SER A 661 10.84 13.33 -9.98
C SER A 661 11.21 13.10 -8.53
N ILE A 662 10.19 13.02 -7.68
CA ILE A 662 10.30 12.68 -6.27
C ILE A 662 9.86 11.22 -6.10
N ILE A 663 10.76 10.40 -5.57
CA ILE A 663 10.50 9.00 -5.27
C ILE A 663 10.54 8.83 -3.76
N THR A 664 9.55 8.13 -3.21
CA THR A 664 9.51 7.84 -1.77
C THR A 664 8.98 6.42 -1.52
N PRO A 665 9.38 5.74 -0.43
CA PRO A 665 8.86 4.40 -0.12
C PRO A 665 7.38 4.39 0.26
N TYR A 666 6.81 5.54 0.64
CA TYR A 666 5.53 5.60 1.35
C TYR A 666 4.46 6.42 0.64
N ALA A 667 3.30 5.79 0.45
CA ALA A 667 2.08 6.40 -0.07
C ALA A 667 1.73 7.75 0.58
N ALA A 668 1.72 7.81 1.92
CA ALA A 668 1.30 9.02 2.64
C ALA A 668 2.23 10.21 2.36
N GLN A 669 3.52 9.95 2.15
CA GLN A 669 4.48 10.97 1.73
C GLN A 669 4.20 11.47 0.31
N THR A 670 3.97 10.57 -0.63
CA THR A 670 3.58 10.91 -2.00
C THR A 670 2.35 11.82 -2.03
N ARG A 671 1.35 11.49 -1.20
CA ARG A 671 0.11 12.26 -1.05
C ARG A 671 0.38 13.68 -0.57
N LEU A 672 1.26 13.83 0.42
CA LEU A 672 1.63 15.11 0.98
C LEU A 672 2.31 16.01 -0.05
N VAL A 673 3.21 15.44 -0.85
CA VAL A 673 3.86 16.15 -1.96
C VAL A 673 2.84 16.59 -3.02
N ARG A 674 1.91 15.72 -3.42
CA ARG A 674 0.87 16.11 -4.39
C ARG A 674 -0.08 17.19 -3.88
N ALA A 675 -0.41 17.20 -2.60
CA ALA A 675 -1.21 18.28 -2.03
C ALA A 675 -0.49 19.64 -2.16
N MET A 676 0.84 19.67 -1.93
CA MET A 676 1.66 20.86 -2.15
C MET A 676 1.73 21.25 -3.62
N GLU A 677 1.83 20.27 -4.51
CA GLU A 677 1.79 20.48 -5.96
C GLU A 677 0.47 21.13 -6.41
N LEU A 678 -0.67 20.63 -5.91
CA LEU A 678 -1.99 21.20 -6.22
C LEU A 678 -2.10 22.66 -5.78
N ASP A 679 -1.68 22.98 -4.56
CA ASP A 679 -1.68 24.37 -4.06
C ASP A 679 -0.71 25.26 -4.87
N TYR A 680 0.46 24.73 -5.24
CA TYR A 680 1.45 25.46 -6.04
C TYR A 680 0.94 25.77 -7.45
N ARG A 681 0.20 24.82 -8.06
CA ARG A 681 -0.41 24.95 -9.39
C ARG A 681 -1.53 25.99 -9.47
N GLU A 682 -2.04 26.49 -8.35
CA GLU A 682 -2.98 27.61 -8.36
C GLU A 682 -2.35 28.92 -8.87
N HIS A 683 -1.03 29.06 -8.74
CA HIS A 683 -0.31 30.31 -9.04
C HIS A 683 0.88 30.13 -9.98
N ASN A 684 1.35 28.91 -10.19
CA ASN A 684 2.52 28.57 -10.99
C ASN A 684 2.26 27.32 -11.83
N ASP A 685 3.12 27.01 -12.78
CA ASP A 685 3.09 25.72 -13.49
C ASP A 685 4.22 24.82 -12.97
N THR A 686 3.99 23.51 -12.94
CA THR A 686 4.97 22.48 -12.59
C THR A 686 4.53 21.13 -13.13
N GLN A 687 5.50 20.33 -13.58
CA GLN A 687 5.34 19.01 -14.18
C GLN A 687 6.11 17.94 -13.38
N ILE A 688 6.46 18.24 -12.13
CA ILE A 688 7.14 17.30 -11.23
C ILE A 688 6.29 16.05 -11.06
N ARG A 689 6.93 14.89 -11.18
CA ARG A 689 6.28 13.61 -10.90
C ARG A 689 6.66 13.17 -9.50
N CYS A 690 5.68 12.84 -8.67
CA CYS A 690 5.93 12.20 -7.38
C CYS A 690 5.27 10.83 -7.38
N ALA A 691 5.94 9.75 -6.96
CA ALA A 691 5.30 8.44 -6.82
C ALA A 691 6.04 7.53 -5.84
N THR A 692 5.45 6.38 -5.50
CA THR A 692 6.16 5.36 -4.73
C THR A 692 7.21 4.63 -5.58
N VAL A 693 8.20 3.99 -4.94
CA VAL A 693 9.23 3.20 -5.66
C VAL A 693 8.62 2.15 -6.60
N HIS A 694 7.52 1.50 -6.20
CA HIS A 694 6.84 0.47 -7.00
C HIS A 694 6.20 1.06 -8.26
N GLN A 695 5.59 2.25 -8.16
CA GLN A 695 4.96 2.93 -9.29
C GLN A 695 5.98 3.52 -10.27
N PHE A 696 7.16 3.89 -9.79
CA PHE A 696 8.19 4.48 -10.65
C PHE A 696 8.96 3.45 -11.50
N GLN A 697 8.63 2.16 -11.43
CA GLN A 697 9.29 1.13 -12.24
C GLN A 697 9.07 1.39 -13.73
N GLY A 698 10.09 1.11 -14.55
CA GLY A 698 10.07 1.39 -15.99
C GLY A 698 10.29 2.86 -16.37
N SER A 699 10.05 3.81 -15.46
CA SER A 699 10.28 5.24 -15.69
C SER A 699 11.74 5.66 -15.43
N GLU A 700 12.11 6.86 -15.88
CA GLU A 700 13.40 7.51 -15.65
C GLU A 700 13.24 9.05 -15.68
N SER A 701 14.13 9.75 -14.97
CA SER A 701 14.13 11.23 -14.90
C SER A 701 15.55 11.77 -14.89
N ASP A 702 15.74 12.98 -15.38
CA ASP A 702 17.05 13.65 -15.38
C ASP A 702 17.57 13.80 -13.95
N VAL A 703 16.68 14.27 -13.06
CA VAL A 703 16.93 14.39 -11.64
C VAL A 703 15.91 13.60 -10.83
N VAL A 704 16.39 12.81 -9.88
CA VAL A 704 15.56 12.10 -8.90
C VAL A 704 15.87 12.60 -7.50
N ILE A 705 14.83 13.02 -6.79
CA ILE A 705 14.85 13.24 -5.35
C ILE A 705 14.32 11.98 -4.67
N PHE A 706 15.15 11.27 -3.92
CA PHE A 706 14.73 10.13 -3.11
C PHE A 706 14.51 10.56 -1.66
N ASP A 707 13.25 10.67 -1.26
CA ASP A 707 12.85 11.03 0.11
C ASP A 707 12.64 9.76 0.94
N ALA A 708 13.55 9.51 1.88
CA ALA A 708 13.55 8.30 2.69
C ALA A 708 12.48 8.31 3.81
N VAL A 709 11.93 9.48 4.17
CA VAL A 709 10.89 9.71 5.19
C VAL A 709 11.29 9.38 6.63
N GLU A 710 12.01 8.29 6.85
CA GLU A 710 12.27 7.70 8.15
C GLU A 710 13.02 8.62 9.10
N SER A 711 12.47 8.77 10.30
CA SER A 711 13.04 9.51 11.40
C SER A 711 12.32 9.18 12.72
N TYR A 712 12.73 9.84 13.79
CA TYR A 712 12.10 9.84 15.11
C TYR A 712 10.65 10.37 15.06
N PRO A 713 9.78 10.09 16.06
CA PRO A 713 10.03 9.40 17.34
C PRO A 713 9.99 7.87 17.25
N SER A 714 9.71 7.29 16.08
CA SER A 714 9.85 5.86 15.91
C SER A 714 11.32 5.46 16.12
N ARG A 715 11.59 4.40 16.90
CA ARG A 715 12.98 3.93 17.13
C ARG A 715 13.55 3.17 15.94
N LYS A 716 12.69 2.45 15.23
CA LYS A 716 13.03 1.63 14.05
C LYS A 716 12.31 2.15 12.80
N PRO A 717 12.88 1.92 11.60
CA PRO A 717 12.19 2.26 10.36
C PRO A 717 10.89 1.47 10.23
N GLY A 718 10.02 1.92 9.33
CA GLY A 718 8.83 1.20 8.94
C GLY A 718 9.16 -0.13 8.28
N TRP A 719 8.17 -1.01 8.23
CA TRP A 719 8.33 -2.38 7.72
C TRP A 719 8.98 -2.43 6.33
N LEU A 720 8.59 -1.54 5.40
CA LEU A 720 9.14 -1.46 4.04
C LEU A 720 10.64 -1.17 4.01
N MET A 721 11.07 -0.19 4.82
CA MET A 721 12.44 0.29 4.86
C MET A 721 13.32 -0.48 5.85
N GLY A 722 12.74 -1.36 6.67
CA GLY A 722 13.43 -2.28 7.58
C GLY A 722 13.27 -3.76 7.24
N LYS A 723 12.85 -4.10 6.01
CA LYS A 723 12.71 -5.49 5.52
C LYS A 723 14.03 -6.26 5.54
N ASP A 724 13.93 -7.56 5.29
CA ASP A 724 15.05 -8.42 4.96
C ASP A 724 15.90 -7.84 3.81
N PHE A 725 17.18 -8.22 3.80
CA PHE A 725 18.19 -7.64 2.90
C PHE A 725 17.79 -7.69 1.42
N ASN A 726 17.13 -8.77 0.95
CA ASN A 726 16.79 -8.91 -0.46
C ASN A 726 15.67 -7.97 -0.89
N SER A 727 14.64 -7.79 -0.06
CA SER A 727 13.54 -6.88 -0.38
C SER A 727 13.99 -5.42 -0.39
N ILE A 728 14.75 -4.99 0.62
CA ILE A 728 15.26 -3.61 0.67
C ILE A 728 16.28 -3.37 -0.45
N LYS A 729 17.07 -4.39 -0.82
CA LYS A 729 18.03 -4.31 -1.92
C LYS A 729 17.35 -3.91 -3.23
N ARG A 730 16.25 -4.59 -3.57
CA ARG A 730 15.45 -4.33 -4.78
C ARG A 730 14.83 -2.92 -4.77
N LEU A 731 14.27 -2.50 -3.63
CA LEU A 731 13.64 -1.19 -3.46
C LEU A 731 14.63 -0.03 -3.70
N ILE A 732 15.77 -0.04 -2.99
CA ILE A 732 16.78 1.02 -3.10
C ILE A 732 17.44 1.01 -4.48
N ASN A 733 17.68 -0.17 -5.05
CA ASN A 733 18.23 -0.29 -6.40
C ASN A 733 17.31 0.34 -7.44
N VAL A 734 15.99 0.11 -7.36
CA VAL A 734 15.04 0.77 -8.26
C VAL A 734 15.12 2.28 -8.08
N ALA A 735 14.98 2.80 -6.85
CA ALA A 735 14.97 4.24 -6.57
C ALA A 735 16.22 4.97 -7.12
N VAL A 736 17.42 4.43 -6.88
CA VAL A 736 18.69 5.01 -7.33
C VAL A 736 18.79 5.00 -8.86
N THR A 737 18.38 3.90 -9.51
CA THR A 737 18.59 3.67 -10.95
C THR A 737 17.57 4.37 -11.86
N ARG A 738 16.67 5.17 -11.27
CA ARG A 738 15.76 6.05 -12.00
C ARG A 738 16.42 7.35 -12.45
N ALA A 739 17.49 7.76 -11.77
CA ALA A 739 18.20 9.00 -12.06
C ALA A 739 19.09 8.88 -13.29
N LYS A 740 19.02 9.81 -14.24
CA LYS A 740 19.96 9.89 -15.37
C LYS A 740 21.21 10.67 -14.99
N GLY A 741 21.07 11.94 -14.58
CA GLY A 741 22.19 12.83 -14.34
C GLY A 741 22.43 13.14 -12.87
N LYS A 742 21.37 13.34 -12.08
CA LYS A 742 21.49 13.64 -10.65
C LYS A 742 20.58 12.81 -9.75
N LEU A 743 21.15 12.36 -8.64
CA LEU A 743 20.42 11.79 -7.50
C LEU A 743 20.58 12.71 -6.29
N VAL A 744 19.45 13.10 -5.68
CA VAL A 744 19.40 13.83 -4.42
C VAL A 744 18.68 12.95 -3.40
N THR A 745 19.35 12.53 -2.33
CA THR A 745 18.73 11.72 -1.27
C THR A 745 18.45 12.60 -0.06
N VAL A 746 17.22 12.62 0.44
CA VAL A 746 16.83 13.35 1.65
C VAL A 746 16.60 12.35 2.78
N ALA A 747 17.35 12.48 3.88
CA ALA A 747 17.30 11.53 4.99
C ALA A 747 17.82 12.13 6.30
N ASN A 748 17.42 11.55 7.44
CA ASN A 748 18.07 11.79 8.73
C ASN A 748 19.20 10.77 8.94
N SER A 749 20.46 11.14 8.66
CA SER A 749 21.54 10.15 8.68
C SER A 749 21.85 9.58 10.07
N LYS A 750 21.55 10.34 11.14
CA LYS A 750 21.75 9.90 12.52
C LYS A 750 20.78 8.78 12.90
N PHE A 751 19.51 8.90 12.51
CA PHE A 751 18.50 7.84 12.69
C PHE A 751 18.94 6.52 12.05
N TRP A 752 19.48 6.59 10.83
CA TRP A 752 19.95 5.42 10.10
C TRP A 752 21.21 4.81 10.68
N SER A 753 22.15 5.64 11.14
CA SER A 753 23.36 5.17 11.81
C SER A 753 23.02 4.44 13.11
N ASN A 754 22.15 5.01 13.95
CA ASN A 754 21.72 4.38 15.20
C ASN A 754 21.06 3.00 15.01
N ASN A 755 20.42 2.75 13.86
CA ASN A 755 19.73 1.48 13.59
C ASN A 755 20.58 0.46 12.83
N TYR A 756 21.54 0.89 12.01
CA TYR A 756 22.17 0.05 11.00
C TYR A 756 23.68 0.28 10.81
N GLU A 757 24.32 1.05 11.68
CA GLU A 757 25.77 1.18 11.69
C GLU A 757 26.45 -0.19 11.71
N ASN A 758 27.48 -0.35 10.89
CA ASN A 758 28.21 -1.61 10.68
C ASN A 758 27.39 -2.80 10.14
N THR A 759 26.16 -2.58 9.65
CA THR A 759 25.35 -3.64 9.02
C THR A 759 25.47 -3.64 7.50
N THR A 760 24.89 -4.66 6.87
CA THR A 760 24.80 -4.77 5.40
C THR A 760 23.60 -4.01 4.82
N HIS A 761 22.81 -3.30 5.63
CA HIS A 761 21.57 -2.64 5.19
C HIS A 761 21.80 -1.68 4.01
N LEU A 762 21.12 -1.92 2.87
CA LEU A 762 21.49 -1.25 1.62
C LEU A 762 21.27 0.26 1.64
N PHE A 763 20.22 0.76 2.31
CA PHE A 763 20.01 2.20 2.40
C PHE A 763 21.07 2.89 3.28
N TYR A 764 21.54 2.23 4.34
CA TYR A 764 22.63 2.77 5.15
C TYR A 764 23.95 2.81 4.36
N ARG A 765 24.20 1.78 3.52
CA ARG A 765 25.30 1.80 2.55
C ARG A 765 25.16 2.92 1.53
N LEU A 766 23.95 3.26 1.09
CA LEU A 766 23.71 4.41 0.21
C LEU A 766 24.11 5.70 0.90
N ILE A 767 23.65 5.95 2.13
CA ILE A 767 24.06 7.12 2.92
C ILE A 767 25.59 7.20 3.04
N SER A 768 26.23 6.09 3.37
CA SER A 768 27.70 6.02 3.51
C SER A 768 28.42 6.32 2.20
N TYR A 769 27.94 5.76 1.08
CA TYR A 769 28.47 6.01 -0.25
C TYR A 769 28.32 7.48 -0.68
N LEU A 770 27.17 8.11 -0.37
CA LEU A 770 26.93 9.52 -0.66
C LEU A 770 27.82 10.44 0.18
N LYS A 771 28.07 10.09 1.45
CA LYS A 771 29.00 10.83 2.32
C LYS A 771 30.45 10.74 1.84
N ASP A 772 30.86 9.57 1.32
CA ASP A 772 32.22 9.32 0.85
C ASP A 772 32.50 9.94 -0.54
N LYS A 773 31.56 9.79 -1.48
CA LYS A 773 31.80 10.10 -2.90
C LYS A 773 30.98 11.25 -3.47
N GLY A 774 30.02 11.77 -2.70
CA GLY A 774 29.07 12.78 -3.14
C GLY A 774 29.14 14.07 -2.34
N ASN A 775 28.25 14.99 -2.70
CA ASN A 775 28.05 16.22 -1.97
C ASN A 775 27.11 15.97 -0.78
N THR A 776 27.52 16.36 0.43
CA THR A 776 26.69 16.25 1.63
C THR A 776 26.33 17.63 2.14
N VAL A 777 25.04 17.95 2.10
CA VAL A 777 24.46 19.16 2.67
C VAL A 777 23.91 18.83 4.04
N ARG A 778 24.45 19.46 5.08
CA ARG A 778 24.17 19.12 6.48
C ARG A 778 24.33 20.32 7.41
N HIS A 779 23.78 20.22 8.60
CA HIS A 779 24.08 21.17 9.66
C HIS A 779 25.47 20.88 10.25
N GLU A 780 26.46 21.66 9.84
CA GLU A 780 27.82 21.65 10.36
C GLU A 780 28.40 23.08 10.46
N LYS A 781 29.70 23.22 10.75
CA LYS A 781 30.37 24.52 10.90
C LYS A 781 30.21 25.44 9.68
N ASP A 782 30.09 24.86 8.49
CA ASP A 782 29.90 25.57 7.22
C ASP A 782 28.43 25.89 6.89
N ARG A 783 27.47 25.39 7.69
CA ARG A 783 26.03 25.69 7.62
C ARG A 783 25.41 25.51 6.23
N THR A 784 25.87 24.48 5.51
CA THR A 784 25.43 24.21 4.14
C THR A 784 23.94 23.88 4.04
N LEU A 785 23.36 23.23 5.05
CA LEU A 785 21.92 22.97 5.10
C LEU A 785 21.11 24.26 5.24
N GLU A 786 21.52 25.15 6.14
CA GLU A 786 20.88 26.46 6.29
C GLU A 786 20.97 27.28 5.01
N ALA A 787 22.15 27.34 4.38
CA ALA A 787 22.32 28.06 3.11
C ALA A 787 21.38 27.52 2.02
N LEU A 788 21.27 26.19 1.89
CA LEU A 788 20.32 25.58 0.95
C LEU A 788 18.88 25.98 1.30
N VAL A 789 18.47 25.83 2.55
CA VAL A 789 17.08 26.09 3.00
C VAL A 789 16.66 27.54 2.75
N ASP A 790 17.57 28.51 2.90
CA ASP A 790 17.31 29.92 2.60
C ASP A 790 16.94 30.13 1.11
N GLU A 791 17.61 29.41 0.21
CA GLU A 791 17.37 29.47 -1.24
C GLU A 791 16.12 28.69 -1.69
N LEU A 792 15.58 27.79 -0.86
CA LEU A 792 14.48 26.90 -1.21
C LEU A 792 13.09 27.55 -1.15
N SER A 793 12.94 28.74 -0.59
CA SER A 793 11.63 29.41 -0.49
C SER A 793 10.94 29.57 -1.86
N LEU A 794 9.65 29.23 -1.91
CA LEU A 794 8.80 29.25 -3.10
C LEU A 794 7.61 30.21 -2.94
N LYS A 795 7.40 31.07 -3.95
CA LYS A 795 6.18 31.88 -4.04
C LYS A 795 4.99 30.98 -4.37
N GLY A 796 3.98 30.95 -3.50
CA GLY A 796 2.82 30.05 -3.63
C GLY A 796 3.11 28.61 -3.21
N GLY A 797 4.21 28.36 -2.50
CA GLY A 797 4.57 27.05 -1.95
C GLY A 797 5.21 27.18 -0.56
N PRO A 798 5.98 26.17 -0.11
CA PRO A 798 6.75 26.24 1.14
C PRO A 798 7.66 27.48 1.16
N THR A 799 7.57 28.27 2.23
CA THR A 799 8.45 29.41 2.50
C THR A 799 9.22 29.15 3.79
N PHE A 800 10.54 29.11 3.69
CA PHE A 800 11.44 28.80 4.81
C PHE A 800 11.98 30.06 5.45
N TYR A 801 12.21 30.01 6.77
CA TYR A 801 12.77 31.11 7.53
C TYR A 801 13.83 30.61 8.50
N LEU A 802 14.96 31.31 8.52
CA LEU A 802 16.07 31.05 9.44
C LEU A 802 16.24 32.16 10.49
N ASN A 803 15.67 33.35 10.24
CA ASN A 803 15.76 34.49 11.15
C ASN A 803 14.50 34.58 12.03
N ALA A 804 14.70 34.43 13.34
CA ALA A 804 13.65 34.48 14.35
C ALA A 804 12.77 35.73 14.29
N ASN A 805 13.38 36.91 14.20
CA ASN A 805 12.64 38.16 14.17
C ASN A 805 11.73 38.25 12.94
N VAL A 806 12.23 37.80 11.78
CA VAL A 806 11.48 37.86 10.51
C VAL A 806 10.26 36.96 10.54
N TYR A 807 10.41 35.68 10.90
CA TYR A 807 9.25 34.79 10.89
C TYR A 807 8.27 35.09 12.01
N MET A 808 8.74 35.56 13.17
CA MET A 808 7.87 35.89 14.30
C MET A 808 6.89 37.01 13.95
N ASP A 809 7.34 38.06 13.26
CA ASP A 809 6.46 39.15 12.82
C ASP A 809 5.37 38.66 11.87
N ILE A 810 5.74 37.81 10.90
CA ILE A 810 4.80 37.23 9.92
C ILE A 810 3.84 36.27 10.62
N PHE A 811 4.34 35.41 11.51
CA PHE A 811 3.54 34.45 12.27
C PHE A 811 2.50 35.15 13.15
N LEU A 812 2.91 36.19 13.89
CA LEU A 812 1.98 36.98 14.70
C LEU A 812 0.95 37.71 13.83
N LYS A 813 1.34 38.18 12.64
CA LYS A 813 0.40 38.77 11.66
C LYS A 813 -0.63 37.75 11.18
N ASP A 814 -0.21 36.51 10.86
CA ASP A 814 -1.13 35.44 10.46
C ASP A 814 -2.12 35.12 11.59
N ILE A 815 -1.66 34.99 12.85
CA ILE A 815 -2.55 34.79 14.01
C ILE A 815 -3.53 35.97 14.15
N ARG A 816 -3.06 37.22 14.06
CA ARG A 816 -3.93 38.41 14.11
C ARG A 816 -4.98 38.41 12.99
N SER A 817 -4.67 37.83 11.84
CA SER A 817 -5.59 37.75 10.71
C SER A 817 -6.62 36.62 10.80
N ALA A 818 -6.45 35.68 11.74
CA ALA A 818 -7.33 34.53 11.92
C ALA A 818 -8.79 34.93 12.17
N ARG A 819 -9.73 34.23 11.51
CA ARG A 819 -11.17 34.52 11.49
C ARG A 819 -12.07 33.36 11.93
N GLY A 820 -11.56 32.14 11.95
CA GLY A 820 -12.34 30.94 12.28
C GLY A 820 -11.71 30.11 13.38
N LYS A 821 -10.52 29.54 13.11
CA LYS A 821 -9.94 28.49 13.94
C LYS A 821 -8.42 28.49 13.90
N ILE A 822 -7.80 28.32 15.07
CA ILE A 822 -6.36 28.13 15.24
C ILE A 822 -6.15 26.81 15.99
N VAL A 823 -5.38 25.90 15.39
CA VAL A 823 -5.03 24.60 16.00
C VAL A 823 -3.52 24.51 16.18
N ILE A 824 -3.07 24.21 17.39
CA ILE A 824 -1.66 24.17 17.78
C ILE A 824 -1.31 22.79 18.34
N SER A 825 -0.25 22.19 17.82
CA SER A 825 0.33 20.92 18.28
C SER A 825 1.76 21.14 18.77
N LEU A 826 1.99 20.86 20.06
CA LEU A 826 3.26 21.07 20.74
C LEU A 826 3.88 19.73 21.17
N PRO A 827 4.98 19.29 20.54
CA PRO A 827 5.70 18.12 21.00
C PRO A 827 6.40 18.30 22.36
N CYS A 828 6.80 19.54 22.67
CA CYS A 828 7.54 19.91 23.88
C CYS A 828 6.82 21.06 24.59
N GLY A 829 6.85 21.07 25.93
CA GLY A 829 6.30 22.14 26.76
C GLY A 829 7.27 23.29 27.05
N LYS A 830 8.58 23.10 26.81
CA LYS A 830 9.61 24.12 27.06
C LYS A 830 9.68 25.14 25.92
N LEU A 831 8.75 26.09 25.91
CA LEU A 831 8.68 27.19 24.94
C LEU A 831 9.76 28.25 25.21
N ASN A 832 10.14 29.00 24.18
CA ASN A 832 11.08 30.12 24.29
C ASN A 832 10.47 31.25 25.15
N PRO A 833 11.07 31.59 26.31
CA PRO A 833 10.55 32.61 27.22
C PRO A 833 10.40 34.00 26.59
N GLU A 834 11.21 34.34 25.59
CA GLU A 834 11.21 35.66 24.96
C GLU A 834 9.94 35.89 24.10
N SER A 835 9.42 34.83 23.48
CA SER A 835 8.29 34.92 22.54
C SER A 835 6.98 34.36 23.09
N GLU A 836 7.02 33.42 24.05
CA GLU A 836 5.85 32.64 24.45
C GLU A 836 4.72 33.48 25.03
N SER A 837 5.08 34.52 25.81
CA SER A 837 4.13 35.41 26.49
C SER A 837 3.28 36.21 25.49
N VAL A 838 3.93 36.78 24.47
CA VAL A 838 3.30 37.54 23.39
C VAL A 838 2.33 36.67 22.59
N ILE A 839 2.75 35.44 22.25
CA ILE A 839 1.91 34.49 21.51
C ILE A 839 0.70 34.10 22.36
N CYS A 840 0.91 33.76 23.64
CA CYS A 840 -0.15 33.34 24.54
C CYS A 840 -1.22 34.44 24.74
N GLN A 841 -0.77 35.69 24.91
CA GLN A 841 -1.66 36.84 25.01
C GLN A 841 -2.51 36.98 23.74
N LEU A 842 -1.90 36.93 22.56
CA LEU A 842 -2.62 37.06 21.29
C LEU A 842 -3.63 35.92 21.07
N LEU A 843 -3.29 34.69 21.46
CA LEU A 843 -4.23 33.57 21.41
C LEU A 843 -5.42 33.76 22.36
N ALA A 844 -5.19 34.32 23.55
CA ALA A 844 -6.25 34.65 24.49
C ALA A 844 -7.18 35.74 23.94
N GLU A 845 -6.63 36.81 23.34
CA GLU A 845 -7.38 37.86 22.65
C GLU A 845 -8.23 37.29 21.51
N LYS A 846 -7.67 36.38 20.69
CA LYS A 846 -8.41 35.73 19.61
C LYS A 846 -9.55 34.85 20.12
N LYS A 847 -9.33 34.12 21.21
CA LYS A 847 -10.39 33.35 21.86
C LYS A 847 -11.53 34.25 22.35
N GLN A 848 -11.21 35.41 22.93
CA GLN A 848 -12.22 36.40 23.35
C GLN A 848 -13.00 36.99 22.17
N GLN A 849 -12.36 37.11 21.00
CA GLN A 849 -13.01 37.50 19.74
C GLN A 849 -13.89 36.39 19.12
N GLY A 850 -14.04 35.24 19.78
CA GLY A 850 -14.85 34.12 19.31
C GLY A 850 -14.12 33.16 18.36
N ILE A 851 -12.81 33.33 18.14
CA ILE A 851 -12.02 32.41 17.32
C ILE A 851 -11.77 31.11 18.07
N GLN A 852 -11.94 29.97 17.40
CA GLN A 852 -11.74 28.66 18.01
C GLN A 852 -10.25 28.37 18.17
N VAL A 853 -9.72 28.44 19.40
CA VAL A 853 -8.33 28.10 19.70
C VAL A 853 -8.25 26.70 20.33
N LEU A 854 -7.56 25.78 19.65
CA LEU A 854 -7.38 24.38 20.06
C LEU A 854 -5.89 24.09 20.23
N ILE A 855 -5.45 23.70 21.43
CA ILE A 855 -4.04 23.43 21.69
C ILE A 855 -3.88 22.05 22.32
N LYS A 856 -2.93 21.25 21.80
CA LYS A 856 -2.53 19.96 22.38
C LYS A 856 -1.02 19.91 22.61
N CYS A 857 -0.59 19.30 23.72
CA CYS A 857 0.83 19.19 24.08
C CYS A 857 1.18 17.79 24.60
N ASN A 858 2.29 17.23 24.11
CA ASN A 858 2.84 15.96 24.61
C ASN A 858 3.49 16.13 25.99
N ASP A 859 4.39 17.10 26.14
CA ASP A 859 5.06 17.42 27.41
C ASP A 859 4.29 18.50 28.18
N TYR A 860 3.03 18.20 28.52
CA TYR A 860 2.12 19.13 29.19
C TYR A 860 2.65 19.61 30.55
N ALA A 861 3.39 18.76 31.26
CA ALA A 861 3.94 19.08 32.58
C ALA A 861 4.95 20.24 32.52
N ALA A 862 5.78 20.30 31.48
CA ALA A 862 6.78 21.34 31.28
C ALA A 862 6.22 22.65 30.69
N LEU A 863 4.93 22.69 30.34
CA LEU A 863 4.30 23.85 29.68
C LEU A 863 4.12 25.02 30.67
N PRO A 864 4.30 26.30 30.25
CA PRO A 864 4.01 27.45 31.10
C PRO A 864 2.55 27.50 31.56
N ASP A 865 2.29 28.01 32.77
CA ASP A 865 0.95 27.99 33.37
C ASP A 865 -0.08 28.81 32.58
N ALA A 866 0.35 29.88 31.91
CA ALA A 866 -0.50 30.66 31.01
C ALA A 866 -1.05 29.79 29.86
N TRP A 867 -0.20 28.95 29.26
CA TRP A 867 -0.56 28.04 28.17
C TRP A 867 -1.38 26.84 28.65
N LYS A 868 -1.13 26.34 29.86
CA LYS A 868 -1.87 25.21 30.46
C LYS A 868 -3.38 25.46 30.51
N LYS A 869 -3.82 26.71 30.64
CA LYS A 869 -5.23 27.12 30.67
C LYS A 869 -5.99 26.79 29.37
N TYR A 870 -5.29 26.77 28.24
CA TYR A 870 -5.87 26.59 26.90
C TYR A 870 -5.50 25.26 26.26
N THR A 871 -4.59 24.51 26.87
CA THR A 871 -3.96 23.33 26.27
C THR A 871 -4.46 22.03 26.87
N TRP A 872 -4.65 21.00 26.05
CA TRP A 872 -4.86 19.63 26.51
C TRP A 872 -3.56 18.83 26.47
N GLY A 873 -3.30 18.03 27.51
CA GLY A 873 -2.29 16.99 27.45
C GLY A 873 -2.70 15.88 26.47
N THR A 874 -1.74 15.34 25.74
CA THR A 874 -1.95 14.23 24.79
C THR A 874 -0.70 13.39 24.59
N ASN A 875 -0.82 12.24 23.92
CA ASN A 875 0.31 11.39 23.51
C ASN A 875 0.60 11.46 22.00
N ASN A 876 -0.22 12.18 21.21
CA ASN A 876 -0.14 12.20 19.74
C ASN A 876 0.29 13.54 19.12
N ALA A 877 0.87 14.47 19.90
CA ALA A 877 1.44 15.73 19.38
C ALA A 877 2.87 15.50 18.85
N VAL A 878 3.00 14.82 17.71
CA VAL A 878 4.31 14.43 17.12
C VAL A 878 5.04 15.61 16.47
N PHE A 879 4.28 16.47 15.77
CA PHE A 879 4.82 17.56 14.94
C PHE A 879 4.57 18.94 15.58
N PRO A 880 5.53 19.89 15.48
CA PRO A 880 5.37 21.27 15.92
C PRO A 880 4.58 22.04 14.86
N LEU A 881 3.26 22.03 14.97
CA LEU A 881 2.35 22.56 13.95
C LEU A 881 1.46 23.67 14.52
N VAL A 882 1.27 24.73 13.74
CA VAL A 882 0.21 25.71 13.94
C VAL A 882 -0.59 25.84 12.64
N MET A 883 -1.88 25.56 12.70
CA MET A 883 -2.79 25.66 11.56
C MET A 883 -3.80 26.78 11.82
N ILE A 884 -3.96 27.67 10.85
CA ILE A 884 -4.83 28.85 10.92
C ILE A 884 -5.83 28.78 9.76
N ASP A 885 -7.12 28.82 10.12
CA ASP A 885 -8.28 28.84 9.23
C ASP A 885 -8.24 27.76 8.12
N GLU A 886 -7.68 26.59 8.45
CA GLU A 886 -7.56 25.42 7.55
C GLU A 886 -6.88 25.75 6.20
N LYS A 887 -6.02 26.77 6.19
CA LYS A 887 -5.33 27.25 4.97
C LYS A 887 -3.85 27.50 5.21
N ILE A 888 -3.51 28.21 6.28
CA ILE A 888 -2.13 28.53 6.61
C ILE A 888 -1.63 27.49 7.60
N THR A 889 -0.51 26.85 7.28
CA THR A 889 0.16 25.88 8.17
C THR A 889 1.59 26.31 8.40
N TRP A 890 1.96 26.45 9.67
CA TRP A 890 3.31 26.69 10.12
C TRP A 890 3.90 25.42 10.73
N TYR A 891 5.16 25.15 10.41
CA TYR A 891 5.98 24.08 10.99
C TYR A 891 7.15 24.69 11.76
N GLY A 892 7.42 24.18 12.95
CA GLY A 892 8.59 24.55 13.76
C GLY A 892 8.36 25.68 14.78
N VAL A 893 7.16 26.27 14.81
CA VAL A 893 6.75 27.32 15.76
C VAL A 893 5.58 26.85 16.64
N PRO A 894 5.36 27.46 17.83
CA PRO A 894 6.21 28.43 18.54
C PRO A 894 7.59 27.86 18.88
N ASP A 895 8.61 28.71 18.98
CA ASP A 895 9.96 28.27 19.32
C ASP A 895 9.99 27.51 20.66
N ALA A 896 10.68 26.37 20.67
CA ALA A 896 10.80 25.53 21.85
C ALA A 896 12.11 24.72 21.82
N SER A 897 12.48 24.17 22.97
CA SER A 897 13.57 23.19 23.09
C SER A 897 13.13 21.83 22.55
N TRP A 898 12.97 21.73 21.23
CA TRP A 898 12.53 20.52 20.56
C TRP A 898 13.55 19.39 20.74
N LYS A 899 13.08 18.19 21.11
CA LYS A 899 13.94 17.02 21.29
C LYS A 899 13.25 15.72 20.91
N PHE A 900 14.05 14.77 20.44
CA PHE A 900 13.64 13.37 20.29
C PHE A 900 14.26 12.52 21.39
N LYS A 901 13.56 11.45 21.79
CA LYS A 901 14.06 10.47 22.75
C LYS A 901 14.18 9.10 22.08
N ASP A 902 15.31 8.43 22.30
CA ASP A 902 15.53 7.04 21.89
C ASP A 902 16.19 6.27 23.04
N GLY A 903 15.43 5.42 23.71
CA GLY A 903 15.92 4.75 24.93
C GLY A 903 16.30 5.77 26.02
N ALA A 904 17.57 5.76 26.41
CA ALA A 904 18.14 6.70 27.38
C ALA A 904 18.74 7.96 26.71
N ASP A 905 18.89 7.97 25.38
CA ASP A 905 19.49 9.09 24.65
C ASP A 905 18.45 10.16 24.31
N GLU A 906 18.86 11.42 24.40
CA GLU A 906 18.09 12.58 23.96
C GLU A 906 18.82 13.31 22.83
N TYR A 907 18.11 13.59 21.74
CA TYR A 907 18.62 14.31 20.58
C TYR A 907 17.96 15.67 20.47
N ASN A 908 18.71 16.73 20.74
CA ASN A 908 18.22 18.10 20.65
C ASN A 908 18.19 18.58 19.20
N THR A 909 17.18 19.38 18.86
CA THR A 909 17.18 20.14 17.61
C THR A 909 18.19 21.27 17.71
N VAL A 910 19.23 21.21 16.88
CA VAL A 910 20.31 22.20 16.79
C VAL A 910 20.21 23.07 15.53
N CYS A 911 19.41 22.64 14.55
CA CYS A 911 19.10 23.39 13.33
C CYS A 911 17.57 23.57 13.22
N PRO A 912 16.98 24.57 13.89
CA PRO A 912 15.54 24.83 13.78
C PRO A 912 15.21 25.38 12.39
N ILE A 913 14.43 24.63 11.63
CA ILE A 913 13.88 25.07 10.33
C ILE A 913 12.42 25.44 10.55
N VAL A 914 12.08 26.71 10.32
CA VAL A 914 10.71 27.20 10.33
C VAL A 914 10.20 27.28 8.90
N CYS A 915 9.00 26.75 8.66
CA CYS A 915 8.38 26.78 7.34
C CYS A 915 6.92 27.21 7.43
N ARG A 916 6.50 28.07 6.49
CA ARG A 916 5.11 28.50 6.29
C ARG A 916 4.58 27.95 4.97
N LEU A 917 3.39 27.39 5.01
CA LEU A 917 2.60 26.95 3.87
C LEU A 917 1.29 27.73 3.82
N ASP A 918 0.90 28.17 2.62
CA ASP A 918 -0.38 28.81 2.34
C ASP A 918 -1.08 28.03 1.22
N GLY A 919 -1.95 27.10 1.60
CA GLY A 919 -2.54 26.14 0.67
C GLY A 919 -3.57 25.25 1.35
N LYS A 920 -4.77 25.18 0.77
CA LYS A 920 -5.90 24.46 1.39
C LYS A 920 -5.73 22.95 1.30
N HIS A 921 -5.22 22.45 0.17
CA HIS A 921 -5.05 21.01 -0.04
C HIS A 921 -3.99 20.44 0.92
N THR A 922 -2.86 21.14 1.06
CA THR A 922 -1.78 20.75 1.97
C THR A 922 -2.23 20.86 3.43
N ALA A 923 -2.91 21.94 3.80
CA ALA A 923 -3.43 22.10 5.16
C ALA A 923 -4.41 20.99 5.53
N GLU A 924 -5.37 20.67 4.65
CA GLU A 924 -6.33 19.58 4.88
C GLU A 924 -5.62 18.22 5.06
N LEU A 925 -4.64 17.93 4.22
CA LEU A 925 -3.93 16.65 4.28
C LEU A 925 -3.04 16.55 5.53
N ILE A 926 -2.31 17.61 5.90
CA ILE A 926 -1.54 17.66 7.15
C ILE A 926 -2.49 17.46 8.35
N ARG A 927 -3.64 18.13 8.37
CA ARG A 927 -4.65 17.99 9.43
C ARG A 927 -5.09 16.54 9.60
N SER A 928 -5.37 15.86 8.49
CA SER A 928 -5.80 14.46 8.45
C SER A 928 -4.68 13.50 8.87
N LEU A 929 -3.47 13.63 8.29
CA LEU A 929 -2.36 12.72 8.55
C LEU A 929 -1.82 12.83 9.99
N SER A 930 -1.78 14.04 10.55
CA SER A 930 -1.21 14.31 11.88
C SER A 930 -2.22 14.19 13.04
N ASP A 931 -3.47 13.81 12.74
CA ASP A 931 -4.56 13.78 13.73
C ASP A 931 -4.65 15.11 14.51
N LEU A 932 -4.50 16.23 13.81
CA LEU A 932 -4.25 17.53 14.44
C LEU A 932 -5.40 17.93 15.39
N GLU A 933 -6.63 17.57 15.02
CA GLU A 933 -7.86 17.87 15.76
C GLU A 933 -8.31 16.74 16.71
N TYR A 934 -7.42 15.78 16.97
CA TYR A 934 -7.66 14.71 17.93
C TYR A 934 -6.56 14.70 18.98
N ARG A 935 -6.96 14.37 20.21
CA ARG A 935 -6.04 14.05 21.30
C ARG A 935 -6.15 12.57 21.64
N GLU A 936 -5.00 11.97 21.86
CA GLU A 936 -4.88 10.62 22.39
C GLU A 936 -4.41 10.66 23.85
N THR A 937 -5.01 9.81 24.67
CA THR A 937 -4.70 9.58 26.08
C THR A 937 -4.76 8.08 26.36
N ASP A 938 -4.36 7.63 27.53
CA ASP A 938 -4.48 6.21 27.92
C ASP A 938 -5.93 5.68 27.88
N LYS A 939 -6.92 6.59 27.91
CA LYS A 939 -8.35 6.29 27.81
C LYS A 939 -8.88 6.27 26.36
N GLY A 940 -7.99 6.40 25.37
CA GLY A 940 -8.29 6.39 23.93
C GLY A 940 -8.24 7.76 23.27
N LYS A 941 -8.60 7.76 21.97
CA LYS A 941 -8.61 8.93 21.09
C LYS A 941 -9.95 9.70 21.20
N LYS A 942 -9.88 11.02 21.34
CA LYS A 942 -11.03 11.92 21.42
C LYS A 942 -10.82 13.15 20.55
N GLN A 943 -11.90 13.78 20.11
CA GLN A 943 -11.84 15.07 19.43
C GLN A 943 -11.23 16.12 20.35
N LEU A 944 -10.37 16.98 19.80
CA LEU A 944 -9.79 18.12 20.48
C LEU A 944 -10.85 19.24 20.53
N LEU A 945 -11.25 19.61 21.75
CA LEU A 945 -12.26 20.62 22.01
C LEU A 945 -11.63 21.83 22.71
N PRO A 946 -12.22 23.04 22.61
CA PRO A 946 -11.72 24.20 23.35
C PRO A 946 -11.73 23.93 24.86
N ARG A 947 -10.66 24.35 25.56
CA ARG A 947 -10.60 24.20 27.02
C ARG A 947 -11.40 25.34 27.71
N PRO A 948 -12.32 25.01 28.63
CA PRO A 948 -13.09 26.02 29.39
C PRO A 948 -12.19 26.80 30.35
N GLU A 949 -12.54 28.06 30.64
CA GLU A 949 -11.70 29.02 31.39
C GLU A 949 -11.61 28.73 32.89
N THR A 950 -12.62 28.05 33.46
CA THR A 950 -12.55 27.47 34.80
C THR A 950 -12.14 26.01 34.70
N PRO A 951 -10.93 25.64 35.16
CA PRO A 951 -10.58 24.23 35.31
C PRO A 951 -11.50 23.65 36.38
N THR A 952 -12.42 22.77 35.99
CA THR A 952 -12.83 21.72 36.93
C THR A 952 -11.64 20.77 36.96
N ASP A 953 -10.77 20.96 37.95
CA ASP A 953 -9.64 20.05 38.20
C ASP A 953 -10.17 18.65 38.49
N ASP A 954 -10.25 17.83 37.45
CA ASP A 954 -10.08 16.39 37.61
C ASP A 954 -9.59 15.76 36.29
N PRO A 955 -8.29 15.44 36.17
CA PRO A 955 -7.74 14.63 35.08
C PRO A 955 -8.40 13.24 34.97
N ASN A 956 -9.17 12.82 35.99
CA ASN A 956 -9.85 11.52 36.04
C ASN A 956 -11.33 11.52 35.66
N GLY A 957 -11.97 12.66 35.41
CA GLY A 957 -13.32 12.72 34.87
C GLY A 957 -14.43 12.37 35.87
N THR A 958 -14.48 13.08 37.00
CA THR A 958 -15.59 13.00 37.96
C THR A 958 -16.41 14.30 38.12
N GLY A 959 -16.36 15.23 37.16
CA GLY A 959 -17.29 16.37 37.09
C GLY A 959 -18.46 16.13 36.11
N GLY A 960 -19.64 16.72 36.39
CA GLY A 960 -20.82 16.70 35.50
C GLY A 960 -22.07 16.05 36.11
N LEU A 961 -23.00 15.58 35.26
CA LEU A 961 -24.25 14.91 35.69
C LEU A 961 -23.97 13.72 36.64
N SER A 962 -22.86 13.01 36.44
CA SER A 962 -22.41 11.90 37.30
C SER A 962 -22.18 12.32 38.76
N GLU A 963 -21.57 13.49 38.97
CA GLU A 963 -21.34 14.05 40.30
C GLU A 963 -22.66 14.46 40.96
N TYR A 964 -23.52 15.12 40.19
CA TYR A 964 -24.85 15.52 40.65
C TYR A 964 -25.67 14.30 41.12
N VAL A 965 -25.65 13.21 40.36
CA VAL A 965 -26.32 11.95 40.75
C VAL A 965 -25.75 11.41 42.06
N SER A 966 -24.42 11.38 42.21
CA SER A 966 -23.77 10.86 43.41
C SER A 966 -23.99 11.68 44.67
N LYS A 967 -24.37 12.96 44.53
CA LYS A 967 -24.66 13.85 45.67
C LYS A 967 -26.15 13.89 46.01
N ASN A 968 -27.01 13.87 44.99
CA ASN A 968 -28.43 14.22 45.15
C ASN A 968 -29.39 13.03 44.99
N ILE A 969 -28.97 11.92 44.38
CA ILE A 969 -29.85 10.77 44.13
C ILE A 969 -29.44 9.60 45.03
N LYS A 970 -30.36 9.21 45.92
CA LYS A 970 -30.18 8.11 46.88
C LYS A 970 -30.93 6.85 46.43
N CYS A 971 -30.35 5.69 46.71
CA CYS A 971 -30.95 4.39 46.47
C CYS A 971 -32.29 4.28 47.22
N PRO A 972 -33.39 3.92 46.55
CA PRO A 972 -34.69 3.74 47.19
C PRO A 972 -34.65 2.74 48.34
N ASP A 973 -33.88 1.65 48.16
CA ASP A 973 -33.81 0.52 49.09
C ASP A 973 -32.95 0.80 50.33
N CYS A 974 -31.73 1.32 50.16
CA CYS A 974 -30.76 1.45 51.26
C CYS A 974 -30.39 2.89 51.61
N LYS A 975 -30.98 3.88 50.92
CA LYS A 975 -30.76 5.33 51.09
C LYS A 975 -29.31 5.81 50.91
N LYS A 976 -28.39 4.95 50.47
CA LYS A 976 -27.01 5.32 50.10
C LYS A 976 -26.97 5.93 48.69
N PRO A 977 -25.98 6.79 48.38
CA PRO A 977 -25.92 7.46 47.08
C PRO A 977 -25.77 6.49 45.89
N LEU A 978 -26.44 6.82 44.78
CA LEU A 978 -26.32 6.08 43.52
C LEU A 978 -25.17 6.63 42.66
N ARG A 979 -24.63 5.79 41.77
CA ARG A 979 -23.59 6.19 40.80
C ARG A 979 -24.04 5.90 39.38
N MET A 980 -23.72 6.79 38.44
CA MET A 980 -23.91 6.49 37.02
C MET A 980 -22.90 5.45 36.54
N THR A 981 -23.37 4.46 35.78
CA THR A 981 -22.54 3.45 35.13
C THR A 981 -23.17 3.00 33.81
N LYS A 982 -22.46 2.21 32.99
CA LYS A 982 -22.98 1.66 31.74
C LYS A 982 -23.42 0.21 31.92
N GLY A 983 -24.65 -0.10 31.49
CA GLY A 983 -25.14 -1.46 31.39
C GLY A 983 -24.53 -2.21 30.20
N LYS A 984 -24.75 -3.53 30.11
CA LYS A 984 -24.24 -4.39 29.03
C LYS A 984 -24.65 -3.95 27.61
N SER A 985 -25.74 -3.20 27.48
CA SER A 985 -26.24 -2.62 26.22
C SER A 985 -25.68 -1.22 25.90
N GLY A 986 -24.71 -0.73 26.69
CA GLY A 986 -24.13 0.61 26.53
C GLY A 986 -25.00 1.75 27.06
N LYS A 987 -26.19 1.47 27.61
CA LYS A 987 -27.10 2.47 28.19
C LYS A 987 -26.65 2.90 29.58
N THR A 988 -26.81 4.20 29.86
CA THR A 988 -26.52 4.80 31.16
C THR A 988 -27.57 4.36 32.21
N ILE A 989 -27.11 3.77 33.31
CA ILE A 989 -27.91 3.26 34.42
C ILE A 989 -27.35 3.78 35.75
N LEU A 990 -28.16 3.74 36.80
CA LEU A 990 -27.74 4.06 38.15
C LEU A 990 -27.44 2.76 38.92
N TRP A 991 -26.29 2.68 39.56
CA TRP A 991 -25.89 1.51 40.34
C TRP A 991 -25.66 1.89 41.80
N CYS A 992 -26.26 1.11 42.69
CA CYS A 992 -26.00 1.23 44.11
C CYS A 992 -24.87 0.28 44.51
N LYS A 993 -23.78 0.82 45.07
CA LYS A 993 -22.65 0.00 45.52
C LYS A 993 -23.02 -0.93 46.68
N GLU A 994 -23.95 -0.50 47.54
CA GLU A 994 -24.28 -1.18 48.79
C GLU A 994 -25.22 -2.37 48.57
N CYS A 995 -26.36 -2.14 47.93
CA CYS A 995 -27.34 -3.20 47.65
C CYS A 995 -27.12 -3.90 46.31
N LYS A 996 -26.12 -3.46 45.52
CA LYS A 996 -25.77 -3.96 44.17
C LYS A 996 -26.93 -3.92 43.15
N LYS A 997 -28.02 -3.22 43.46
CA LYS A 997 -29.19 -3.07 42.56
C LYS A 997 -28.96 -1.98 41.52
N ILE A 998 -29.63 -2.15 40.38
CA ILE A 998 -29.65 -1.22 39.26
C ILE A 998 -30.96 -0.42 39.31
N HIS A 999 -30.84 0.89 39.16
CA HIS A 999 -31.95 1.83 39.03
C HIS A 999 -31.82 2.59 37.70
N LEU A 1000 -32.91 3.20 37.25
CA LEU A 1000 -32.94 4.01 36.05
C LEU A 1000 -32.74 5.48 36.40
N LEU A 1001 -31.93 6.17 35.61
CA LEU A 1001 -31.88 7.63 35.60
C LEU A 1001 -33.17 8.15 34.95
N LYS A 1002 -33.82 9.17 35.52
CA LYS A 1002 -35.06 9.72 34.94
C LYS A 1002 -34.77 10.99 34.14
N PRO A 1003 -35.55 11.31 33.08
CA PRO A 1003 -35.40 12.58 32.37
C PRO A 1003 -35.49 13.79 33.31
N ASP A 1004 -36.35 13.72 34.32
CA ASP A 1004 -36.55 14.80 35.29
C ASP A 1004 -35.30 15.09 36.12
N ASP A 1005 -34.54 14.05 36.50
CA ASP A 1005 -33.27 14.22 37.22
C ASP A 1005 -32.25 14.98 36.36
N ILE A 1006 -32.25 14.71 35.05
CA ILE A 1006 -31.38 15.35 34.06
C ILE A 1006 -31.82 16.78 33.80
N ASN A 1007 -33.13 17.00 33.61
CA ASN A 1007 -33.71 18.33 33.44
C ASN A 1007 -33.46 19.21 34.68
N HIS A 1008 -33.56 18.64 35.88
CA HIS A 1008 -33.30 19.36 37.12
C HIS A 1008 -31.82 19.75 37.26
N TYR A 1009 -30.90 18.85 36.92
CA TYR A 1009 -29.47 19.16 36.83
C TYR A 1009 -29.20 20.28 35.82
N MET A 1010 -29.76 20.18 34.61
CA MET A 1010 -29.58 21.18 33.55
C MET A 1010 -30.13 22.55 33.97
N LEU A 1011 -31.25 22.57 34.69
CA LEU A 1011 -31.85 23.79 35.23
C LEU A 1011 -30.96 24.44 36.30
N ILE A 1012 -30.49 23.67 37.29
CA ILE A 1012 -29.65 24.18 38.39
C ILE A 1012 -28.27 24.65 37.88
N LYS A 1013 -27.72 23.95 36.89
CA LYS A 1013 -26.39 24.24 36.34
C LYS A 1013 -26.42 25.11 35.09
N HIS A 1014 -27.59 25.60 34.70
CA HIS A 1014 -27.80 26.42 33.49
C HIS A 1014 -27.12 25.83 32.24
N VAL A 1015 -27.25 24.52 32.03
CA VAL A 1015 -26.58 23.80 30.94
C VAL A 1015 -27.25 24.14 29.61
N LYS A 1016 -26.49 24.75 28.69
CA LYS A 1016 -26.95 25.14 27.33
C LYS A 1016 -26.35 24.24 26.25
N CYS A 1017 -26.99 24.20 25.08
CA CYS A 1017 -26.49 23.43 23.95
C CYS A 1017 -25.06 23.86 23.56
N PRO A 1018 -24.09 22.95 23.44
CA PRO A 1018 -22.71 23.32 23.13
C PRO A 1018 -22.57 23.95 21.75
N ILE A 1019 -23.43 23.54 20.80
CA ILE A 1019 -23.48 24.03 19.41
C ILE A 1019 -24.35 25.29 19.30
N HIS A 1020 -25.62 25.21 19.71
CA HIS A 1020 -26.61 26.25 19.42
C HIS A 1020 -26.83 27.27 20.55
N LYS A 1021 -26.22 27.07 21.72
CA LYS A 1021 -26.38 27.91 22.94
C LYS A 1021 -27.82 28.12 23.43
N CYS A 1022 -28.79 27.40 22.88
CA CYS A 1022 -30.19 27.41 23.31
C CYS A 1022 -30.46 26.41 24.46
N ASP A 1023 -31.69 26.44 24.98
CA ASP A 1023 -32.15 25.50 26.00
C ASP A 1023 -32.26 24.07 25.47
N MET A 1024 -32.26 23.14 26.42
CA MET A 1024 -32.25 21.71 26.16
C MET A 1024 -33.19 20.98 27.10
N THR A 1025 -33.78 19.90 26.62
CA THR A 1025 -34.66 19.05 27.40
C THR A 1025 -34.29 17.59 27.23
N ALA A 1026 -34.19 16.86 28.34
CA ALA A 1026 -34.05 15.42 28.37
C ALA A 1026 -35.42 14.77 28.11
N LYS A 1027 -35.44 13.77 27.23
CA LYS A 1027 -36.62 12.99 26.82
C LYS A 1027 -36.27 11.50 26.74
N VAL A 1028 -37.30 10.65 26.72
CA VAL A 1028 -37.17 9.21 26.45
C VAL A 1028 -37.61 8.92 25.02
N GLY A 1029 -36.74 8.30 24.23
CA GLY A 1029 -37.04 7.88 22.85
C GLY A 1029 -36.99 6.35 22.71
N LYS A 1030 -37.25 5.85 21.49
CA LYS A 1030 -37.26 4.41 21.14
C LYS A 1030 -35.96 3.68 21.55
N TYR A 1031 -34.84 4.39 21.62
CA TYR A 1031 -33.52 3.83 21.94
C TYR A 1031 -33.02 4.14 23.36
N GLY A 1032 -33.72 4.95 24.15
CA GLY A 1032 -33.34 5.33 25.51
C GLY A 1032 -33.42 6.83 25.78
N LEU A 1033 -32.79 7.27 26.87
CA LEU A 1033 -32.68 8.69 27.25
C LEU A 1033 -31.80 9.45 26.27
N TYR A 1034 -32.27 10.63 25.87
CA TYR A 1034 -31.50 11.58 25.08
C TYR A 1034 -31.86 13.00 25.50
N ILE A 1035 -30.96 13.94 25.24
CA ILE A 1035 -31.14 15.36 25.45
C ILE A 1035 -31.28 15.99 24.08
N LYS A 1036 -32.30 16.82 23.88
CA LYS A 1036 -32.50 17.53 22.63
C LYS A 1036 -32.55 19.03 22.89
N CYS A 1037 -31.79 19.80 22.12
CA CYS A 1037 -31.90 21.26 22.14
C CYS A 1037 -33.07 21.74 21.27
N ASP A 1038 -33.54 22.96 21.52
CA ASP A 1038 -34.63 23.58 20.75
C ASP A 1038 -34.34 23.65 19.25
N ALA A 1039 -33.07 23.84 18.87
CA ALA A 1039 -32.60 23.83 17.48
C ALA A 1039 -32.34 22.43 16.87
N GLY A 1040 -32.68 21.33 17.56
CA GLY A 1040 -32.69 19.98 16.98
C GLY A 1040 -31.45 19.10 17.20
N HIS A 1041 -30.37 19.59 17.82
CA HIS A 1041 -29.19 18.78 18.19
C HIS A 1041 -29.53 17.78 19.30
N ASN A 1042 -29.13 16.52 19.14
CA ASN A 1042 -29.35 15.44 20.12
C ASN A 1042 -28.04 15.03 20.79
N MET A 1043 -28.07 14.85 22.10
CA MET A 1043 -26.96 14.47 22.96
C MET A 1043 -27.35 13.32 23.89
N LYS A 1044 -26.37 12.62 24.41
CA LYS A 1044 -26.55 11.59 25.45
C LYS A 1044 -26.39 12.20 26.85
N PRO A 1045 -27.04 11.64 27.88
CA PRO A 1045 -26.90 12.13 29.26
C PRO A 1045 -25.46 12.20 29.79
N GLU A 1046 -24.56 11.37 29.27
CA GLU A 1046 -23.14 11.33 29.63
C GLU A 1046 -22.27 12.39 28.94
N GLU A 1047 -22.87 13.21 28.07
CA GLU A 1047 -22.22 14.32 27.36
C GLU A 1047 -22.44 15.68 28.06
N ILE A 1048 -23.15 15.69 29.20
CA ILE A 1048 -23.41 16.85 30.09
C ILE A 1048 -23.02 16.55 31.55
#